data_AF-A0A8H4ADS1-F1
#
_entry.id   AF-A0A8H4ADS1-F1
#
_cell.length_a   1.000
_cell.length_b   1.000
_cell.length_c   1.000
_cell.angle_alpha   90.00
_cell.angle_beta   90.00
_cell.angle_gamma   90.00
#
_symmetry.space_group_name_H-M   'P 1'
#
loop_
_entity.id
_entity.type
_entity.pdbx_description
1 polymer ?
#
loop_
_entity_poly.entity_id
_entity_poly.type
_entity_poly.pdbx_seq_one_letter_code
_entity_poly.pdbx_strand_id
1 'polypeptide(L)'
;MSRLIYRTLIIPAFIILVVFLFMSLWSFKLQEPLFNSTKNFLNKNLNPKFLGFDHIYVINISNLSGTYEKLKSVENKLNLEFEFYPAVSQFDNEPLNEFNQNSLQPSQKAYYISHYKVYQSIAQHKFESTLILEDNIDFELNISSIMTEIHQTLPADWEILYLGHCSDWERNSNEYLSNYNDGLSTYKLVKSKKPYCTHAYAVSYAGALKLLQKLNNVSPLPIDLELVNMIKTNKLSSYTITPPVISRWRFEKPTDLYPGKNTLNLFSLKNSTLHSLGFNYILNSTLGFSHIYLISLKNRVDRREKLEFLAKKLNLNIEIFPAITGEDEDALNELERVDGLGLIPTQIACYVSHYKVYQAIINHGYESALILEDDVDFELNIESIITDTFKFLPSDWDIFYLGYCSYQEQNGHFVDGQDNSAPYKLYRSTYPFCTHGYVVSRAGADKLVKMIAPISTTLDDRLAQLNRQEDINSYSVVPLAMIQWRSPSNPSNVYTGGTTWFYSYLENSALEFYGLVKESNNTLGFNHIYVISHQDQSRREQLSRITDIMYLVFDYVDISQDKNEISNKFKQSELEESQKDIYLTHYKIYRSIVDNGFGSALILEDNSDLELRISSIMFDIHRILPIDWEILFLDHCDNTKSKTEETLSNYNLFKTEKPHCLFAYAVSYAGAVKLLEKLDEPTKFTIDIELANLIHSKEFVSYTLSPPIIVPWNPDENVSDINSLKNSTIKFVNKIYS
;
A
#
# COMPACT_ATOMS: atom_id res chain seq x y z
N MET A 1 82.69 34.73 43.68
CA MET A 1 81.80 35.14 42.57
C MET A 1 80.66 34.17 42.28
N SER A 2 80.67 32.92 42.77
CA SER A 2 79.60 31.92 42.51
C SER A 2 78.40 31.96 43.46
N ARG A 3 78.49 32.62 44.63
CA ARG A 3 77.38 32.73 45.59
C ARG A 3 76.41 33.89 45.34
N LEU A 4 76.78 34.88 44.51
CA LEU A 4 75.93 36.05 44.25
C LEU A 4 74.94 35.81 43.10
N ILE A 5 75.32 35.02 42.10
CA ILE A 5 74.47 34.58 40.98
C ILE A 5 73.36 33.62 41.48
N TYR A 6 73.66 32.84 42.52
CA TYR A 6 72.71 31.89 43.10
C TYR A 6 71.52 32.57 43.80
N ARG A 7 71.70 33.79 44.33
CA ARG A 7 70.63 34.53 45.04
C ARG A 7 69.83 35.48 44.15
N THR A 8 70.39 35.97 43.04
CA THR A 8 69.73 36.98 42.19
C THR A 8 68.98 36.40 40.99
N LEU A 9 69.29 35.17 40.56
CA LEU A 9 68.63 34.57 39.38
C LEU A 9 67.88 33.26 39.67
N ILE A 10 68.36 32.43 40.60
CA ILE A 10 67.75 31.12 40.86
C ILE A 10 66.57 31.20 41.83
N ILE A 11 66.62 32.07 42.84
CA ILE A 11 65.52 32.23 43.80
C ILE A 11 64.25 32.82 43.13
N PRO A 12 64.34 33.86 42.28
CA PRO A 12 63.16 34.34 41.55
C PRO A 12 62.64 33.30 40.55
N ALA A 13 63.53 32.57 39.86
CA ALA A 13 63.14 31.53 38.92
C ALA A 13 62.46 30.34 39.62
N PHE A 14 62.91 29.95 40.81
CA PHE A 14 62.31 28.88 41.59
C PHE A 14 60.95 29.30 42.18
N ILE A 15 60.79 30.57 42.58
CA ILE A 15 59.50 31.12 43.01
C ILE A 15 58.52 31.20 41.84
N ILE A 16 58.97 31.62 40.65
CA ILE A 16 58.12 31.62 39.44
C ILE A 16 57.72 30.20 39.04
N LEU A 17 58.61 29.22 39.14
CA LEU A 17 58.32 27.82 38.86
C LEU A 17 57.33 27.22 39.88
N VAL A 18 57.46 27.57 41.16
CA VAL A 18 56.53 27.15 42.22
C VAL A 18 55.17 27.86 42.09
N VAL A 19 55.12 29.12 41.66
CA VAL A 19 53.88 29.84 41.36
C VAL A 19 53.21 29.28 40.10
N PHE A 20 53.96 28.89 39.07
CA PHE A 20 53.42 28.18 37.90
C PHE A 20 52.94 26.77 38.26
N LEU A 21 53.63 26.05 39.16
CA LEU A 21 53.17 24.76 39.68
C LEU A 21 51.94 24.90 40.58
N PHE A 22 51.82 25.98 41.36
CA PHE A 22 50.63 26.27 42.15
C PHE A 22 49.47 26.81 41.30
N MET A 23 49.72 27.58 40.25
CA MET A 23 48.70 27.98 39.26
C MET A 23 48.27 26.80 38.40
N SER A 24 49.18 25.87 38.06
CA SER A 24 48.82 24.62 37.40
C SER A 24 48.05 23.69 38.34
N LEU A 25 48.36 23.65 39.64
CA LEU A 25 47.59 22.89 40.65
C LEU A 25 46.27 23.58 41.06
N TRP A 26 46.13 24.90 40.89
CA TRP A 26 44.85 25.60 41.00
C TRP A 26 43.99 25.46 39.76
N SER A 27 44.58 25.32 38.57
CA SER A 27 43.85 24.95 37.34
C SER A 27 43.62 23.44 37.19
N PHE A 28 44.29 22.60 38.00
CA PHE A 28 44.05 21.15 38.16
C PHE A 28 43.36 20.73 39.47
N LYS A 29 42.75 21.68 40.19
CA LYS A 29 41.40 21.45 40.73
C LYS A 29 40.47 21.75 39.55
N LEU A 30 40.40 20.90 38.53
CA LEU A 30 39.39 19.82 38.53
C LEU A 30 38.24 20.21 39.45
N GLN A 31 37.48 21.17 38.95
CA GLN A 31 36.03 21.14 38.98
C GLN A 31 35.63 19.67 39.04
N GLU A 32 35.40 19.16 40.25
CA GLU A 32 34.71 17.89 40.41
C GLU A 32 33.51 17.99 39.48
N PRO A 33 33.31 17.06 38.54
CA PRO A 33 32.02 16.97 37.90
C PRO A 33 31.06 16.83 39.07
N LEU A 34 30.07 17.72 39.15
CA LEU A 34 28.95 17.61 40.07
C LEU A 34 28.34 16.22 39.88
N PHE A 35 28.88 15.23 40.59
CA PHE A 35 28.40 13.86 40.71
C PHE A 35 27.20 13.84 41.67
N ASN A 36 26.33 14.83 41.49
CA ASN A 36 25.03 15.00 42.10
C ASN A 36 23.94 15.19 41.02
N SER A 37 24.26 15.06 39.73
CA SER A 37 23.28 15.16 38.64
C SER A 37 22.40 13.92 38.46
N THR A 38 22.75 12.78 39.09
CA THR A 38 21.92 11.56 39.05
C THR A 38 20.56 11.72 39.72
N LYS A 39 20.33 12.77 40.52
CA LYS A 39 19.01 13.12 41.05
C LYS A 39 18.26 14.20 40.27
N ASN A 40 18.90 14.89 39.32
CA ASN A 40 18.28 16.00 38.59
C ASN A 40 17.76 15.63 37.19
N PHE A 41 18.09 14.45 36.64
CA PHE A 41 17.51 14.02 35.36
C PHE A 41 16.01 13.65 35.47
N LEU A 42 15.55 13.25 36.66
CA LEU A 42 14.15 12.92 36.92
C LEU A 42 13.22 14.15 37.05
N ASN A 43 13.76 15.38 37.00
CA ASN A 43 12.99 16.63 37.17
C ASN A 43 13.25 17.67 36.06
N LYS A 44 14.00 17.34 34.99
CA LYS A 44 14.07 18.22 33.82
C LYS A 44 12.73 18.07 33.10
N ASN A 45 11.92 19.13 33.08
CA ASN A 45 10.73 19.18 32.21
C ASN A 45 11.22 19.03 30.76
N LEU A 46 11.19 17.81 30.24
CA LEU A 46 11.57 17.52 28.86
C LEU A 46 10.70 18.37 27.95
N ASN A 47 11.30 19.19 27.09
CA ASN A 47 10.53 20.01 26.18
C ASN A 47 9.92 19.08 25.11
N PRO A 48 8.58 18.91 25.09
CA PRO A 48 7.95 17.99 24.15
C PRO A 48 8.14 18.42 22.69
N LYS A 49 8.36 19.73 22.44
CA LYS A 49 8.62 20.26 21.09
C LYS A 49 9.96 19.82 20.50
N PHE A 50 10.91 19.44 21.36
CA PHE A 50 12.22 18.96 20.94
C PHE A 50 12.44 17.49 21.28
N LEU A 51 11.36 16.73 21.52
CA LEU A 51 11.43 15.30 21.90
C LEU A 51 12.33 15.04 23.12
N GLY A 52 12.43 16.00 24.04
CA GLY A 52 13.29 15.93 25.22
C GLY A 52 14.77 16.29 24.99
N PHE A 53 15.16 16.65 23.77
CA PHE A 53 16.46 17.26 23.48
C PHE A 53 16.42 18.78 23.72
N ASP A 54 17.59 19.43 23.74
CA ASP A 54 17.64 20.90 23.83
C ASP A 54 17.34 21.56 22.47
N HIS A 55 17.61 20.85 21.36
CA HIS A 55 17.43 21.37 20.01
C HIS A 55 17.24 20.28 18.94
N ILE A 56 16.60 20.62 17.82
CA ILE A 56 16.48 19.75 16.64
C ILE A 56 17.01 20.51 15.40
N TYR A 57 18.07 19.98 14.78
CA TYR A 57 18.58 20.43 13.49
C TYR A 57 18.11 19.53 12.35
N VAL A 58 17.63 20.14 11.26
CA VAL A 58 17.37 19.46 9.99
C VAL A 58 18.37 19.95 8.96
N ILE A 59 19.30 19.09 8.53
CA ILE A 59 20.24 19.37 7.45
C ILE A 59 19.47 19.32 6.13
N ASN A 60 19.35 20.46 5.45
CA ASN A 60 18.52 20.60 4.25
C ASN A 60 19.29 21.29 3.12
N ILE A 61 19.23 20.72 1.91
CA ILE A 61 19.66 21.45 0.71
C ILE A 61 18.52 22.36 0.27
N SER A 62 18.72 23.68 0.39
CA SER A 62 17.77 24.69 -0.05
C SER A 62 17.62 24.67 -1.57
N ASN A 63 16.84 23.72 -2.13
CA ASN A 63 16.24 23.77 -3.48
C ASN A 63 15.33 22.58 -3.87
N LEU A 64 14.99 21.64 -2.98
CA LEU A 64 13.95 20.64 -3.28
C LEU A 64 12.60 21.13 -2.76
N SER A 65 11.74 21.61 -3.67
CA SER A 65 10.48 22.29 -3.34
C SER A 65 9.42 21.42 -2.63
N GLY A 66 9.69 20.13 -2.36
CA GLY A 66 8.74 19.21 -1.74
C GLY A 66 9.11 18.71 -0.33
N THR A 67 10.40 18.50 -0.02
CA THR A 67 10.83 17.90 1.27
C THR A 67 10.67 18.85 2.44
N TYR A 68 10.98 20.14 2.24
CA TYR A 68 10.79 21.17 3.25
C TYR A 68 9.32 21.31 3.67
N GLU A 69 8.40 21.36 2.71
CA GLU A 69 6.96 21.49 2.98
C GLU A 69 6.42 20.26 3.73
N LYS A 70 6.83 19.06 3.31
CA LYS A 70 6.50 17.80 4.02
C LYS A 70 6.97 17.81 5.46
N LEU A 71 8.23 18.18 5.71
CA LEU A 71 8.76 18.26 7.08
C LEU A 71 8.10 19.36 7.90
N LYS A 72 7.71 20.49 7.31
CA LYS A 72 6.89 21.51 7.99
C LYS A 72 5.51 20.98 8.36
N SER A 73 4.89 20.15 7.51
CA SER A 73 3.63 19.46 7.87
C SER A 73 3.82 18.48 9.03
N VAL A 74 4.92 17.72 9.05
CA VAL A 74 5.29 16.81 10.15
C VAL A 74 5.53 17.60 11.44
N GLU A 75 6.30 18.68 11.38
CA GLU A 75 6.57 19.59 12.51
C GLU A 75 5.26 20.07 13.15
N ASN A 76 4.31 20.53 12.32
CA ASN A 76 2.99 20.96 12.79
C ASN A 76 2.15 19.81 13.36
N LYS A 77 2.15 18.64 12.70
CA LYS A 77 1.35 17.47 13.12
C LYS A 77 1.79 16.92 14.47
N LEU A 78 3.09 16.87 14.70
CA LEU A 78 3.69 16.32 15.92
C LEU A 78 3.95 17.42 16.97
N ASN A 79 3.66 18.68 16.64
CA ASN A 79 3.94 19.85 17.48
C ASN A 79 5.42 19.92 17.91
N LEU A 80 6.31 19.75 16.93
CA LEU A 80 7.76 19.86 17.08
C LEU A 80 8.25 21.24 16.62
N GLU A 81 9.52 21.52 16.85
CA GLU A 81 10.17 22.75 16.41
C GLU A 81 11.53 22.42 15.77
N PHE A 82 11.65 22.69 14.46
CA PHE A 82 12.83 22.35 13.66
C PHE A 82 13.62 23.60 13.26
N GLU A 83 14.94 23.57 13.46
CA GLU A 83 15.85 24.52 12.82
C GLU A 83 16.46 23.90 11.56
N PHE A 84 16.12 24.46 10.40
CA PHE A 84 16.67 24.03 9.12
C PHE A 84 18.07 24.63 8.94
N TYR A 85 19.07 23.77 8.91
CA TYR A 85 20.47 24.11 8.75
C TYR A 85 20.91 23.87 7.30
N PRO A 86 21.54 24.85 6.62
CA PRO A 86 21.89 24.71 5.22
C PRO A 86 22.97 23.64 5.03
N ALA A 87 22.66 22.63 4.21
CA ALA A 87 23.61 21.62 3.79
C ALA A 87 24.63 22.20 2.79
N VAL A 88 25.83 21.62 2.75
CA VAL A 88 26.81 21.87 1.70
C VAL A 88 26.45 21.01 0.48
N SER A 89 26.42 21.59 -0.71
CA SER A 89 26.18 20.86 -1.96
C SER A 89 27.46 20.21 -2.49
N GLN A 90 27.32 19.09 -3.20
CA GLN A 90 28.45 18.47 -3.93
C GLN A 90 29.03 19.37 -5.03
N PHE A 91 28.32 20.43 -5.41
CA PHE A 91 28.74 21.40 -6.42
C PHE A 91 29.42 22.64 -5.80
N ASP A 92 29.45 22.77 -4.46
CA ASP A 92 30.05 23.90 -3.76
C ASP A 92 31.58 23.71 -3.63
N ASN A 93 32.32 24.14 -4.65
CA ASN A 93 33.77 23.91 -4.73
C ASN A 93 34.57 24.53 -3.56
N GLU A 94 34.16 25.67 -3.01
CA GLU A 94 34.88 26.36 -1.93
C GLU A 94 34.99 25.52 -0.64
N PRO A 95 33.88 25.11 0.01
CA PRO A 95 33.95 24.26 1.20
C PRO A 95 34.57 22.87 0.91
N LEU A 96 34.39 22.34 -0.31
CA LEU A 96 34.97 21.05 -0.71
C LEU A 96 36.48 21.09 -0.86
N ASN A 97 37.04 22.22 -1.30
CA ASN A 97 38.48 22.41 -1.47
C ASN A 97 39.20 22.67 -0.14
N GLU A 98 38.52 23.31 0.83
CA GLU A 98 39.05 23.44 2.20
C GLU A 98 39.17 22.07 2.90
N PHE A 99 38.31 21.12 2.52
CA PHE A 99 38.35 19.75 3.00
C PHE A 99 39.33 18.89 2.20
N ASN A 100 40.62 18.95 2.61
CA ASN A 100 41.76 18.22 2.02
C ASN A 100 41.67 16.67 2.16
N GLN A 101 40.70 16.04 1.50
CA GLN A 101 40.56 14.58 1.37
C GLN A 101 40.48 14.16 -0.09
N ASN A 102 41.50 13.52 -0.65
CA ASN A 102 41.47 13.12 -2.07
C ASN A 102 40.77 11.77 -2.31
N SER A 103 40.43 11.01 -1.26
CA SER A 103 39.84 9.66 -1.38
C SER A 103 38.31 9.62 -1.37
N LEU A 104 37.64 10.69 -0.91
CA LEU A 104 36.18 10.77 -0.85
C LEU A 104 35.62 11.47 -2.09
N GLN A 105 34.48 10.97 -2.58
CA GLN A 105 33.74 11.62 -3.66
C GLN A 105 33.17 12.97 -3.21
N PRO A 106 32.95 13.95 -4.11
CA PRO A 106 32.41 15.26 -3.76
C PRO A 106 31.13 15.22 -2.91
N SER A 107 30.20 14.31 -3.21
CA SER A 107 28.99 14.09 -2.43
C SER A 107 29.25 13.66 -0.99
N GLN A 108 30.18 12.71 -0.78
CA GLN A 108 30.56 12.23 0.54
C GLN A 108 31.24 13.33 1.37
N LYS A 109 32.06 14.16 0.74
CA LYS A 109 32.66 15.33 1.39
C LYS A 109 31.60 16.36 1.81
N ALA A 110 30.69 16.69 0.89
CA ALA A 110 29.62 17.66 1.14
C ALA A 110 28.77 17.23 2.35
N TYR A 111 28.42 15.95 2.40
CA TYR A 111 27.68 15.35 3.52
C TYR A 111 28.48 15.40 4.83
N TYR A 112 29.75 15.00 4.80
CA TYR A 112 30.63 15.05 5.97
C TYR A 112 30.76 16.47 6.53
N ILE A 113 30.97 17.47 5.67
CA ILE A 113 31.09 18.88 6.06
C ILE A 113 29.77 19.39 6.66
N SER A 114 28.63 18.98 6.11
CA SER A 114 27.31 19.39 6.60
C SER A 114 27.09 18.97 8.06
N HIS A 115 27.35 17.70 8.39
CA HIS A 115 27.28 17.23 9.77
C HIS A 115 28.35 17.88 10.67
N TYR A 116 29.57 18.08 10.16
CA TYR A 116 30.64 18.74 10.91
C TYR A 116 30.27 20.17 11.34
N LYS A 117 29.66 20.95 10.44
CA LYS A 117 29.15 22.30 10.74
C LYS A 117 28.05 22.29 11.81
N VAL A 118 27.16 21.30 11.79
CA VAL A 118 26.17 21.13 12.86
C VAL A 118 26.85 20.85 14.21
N TYR A 119 27.88 20.00 14.26
CA TYR A 119 28.63 19.77 15.50
C TYR A 119 29.32 21.05 16.01
N GLN A 120 29.85 21.89 15.11
CA GLN A 120 30.39 23.20 15.47
C GLN A 120 29.31 24.09 16.09
N SER A 121 28.11 24.11 15.51
CA SER A 121 26.97 24.86 16.05
C SER A 121 26.58 24.38 17.44
N ILE A 122 26.50 23.07 17.67
CA ILE A 122 26.22 22.47 18.99
C ILE A 122 27.25 22.93 20.02
N ALA A 123 28.54 22.89 19.67
CA ALA A 123 29.62 23.31 20.56
C ALA A 123 29.60 24.83 20.86
N GLN A 124 29.28 25.65 19.85
CA GLN A 124 29.19 27.11 19.99
C GLN A 124 28.03 27.53 20.89
N HIS A 125 26.84 26.94 20.70
CA HIS A 125 25.64 27.25 21.47
C HIS A 125 25.57 26.51 22.81
N LYS A 126 26.42 25.51 23.02
CA LYS A 126 26.47 24.67 24.23
C LYS A 126 25.16 23.93 24.52
N PHE A 127 24.48 23.45 23.48
CA PHE A 127 23.35 22.55 23.65
C PHE A 127 23.82 21.26 24.33
N GLU A 128 23.18 20.84 25.42
CA GLU A 128 23.53 19.62 26.15
C GLU A 128 23.23 18.37 25.32
N SER A 129 22.17 18.43 24.52
CA SER A 129 21.78 17.36 23.59
C SER A 129 21.04 17.91 22.38
N THR A 130 21.34 17.37 21.20
CA THR A 130 20.74 17.85 19.94
C THR A 130 20.42 16.68 19.04
N LEU A 131 19.18 16.65 18.53
CA LEU A 131 18.77 15.71 17.48
C LEU A 131 19.16 16.28 16.13
N ILE A 132 19.81 15.46 15.31
CA ILE A 132 20.26 15.81 13.97
C ILE A 132 19.49 14.92 12.99
N LEU A 133 18.84 15.58 12.03
CA LEU A 133 17.94 14.99 11.06
C LEU A 133 18.40 15.35 9.65
N GLU A 134 18.22 14.44 8.71
CA GLU A 134 18.23 14.75 7.28
C GLU A 134 16.83 15.21 6.81
N ASP A 135 16.76 15.77 5.60
CA ASP A 135 15.55 16.38 5.05
C ASP A 135 14.53 15.38 4.45
N ASN A 136 14.86 14.10 4.35
CA ASN A 136 14.05 13.06 3.72
C ASN A 136 13.62 11.95 4.72
N ILE A 137 12.92 12.34 5.78
CA ILE A 137 12.57 11.44 6.88
C ILE A 137 11.08 11.47 7.24
N ASP A 138 10.64 10.40 7.91
CA ASP A 138 9.32 10.26 8.51
C ASP A 138 9.45 9.79 9.96
N PHE A 139 8.41 9.99 10.76
CA PHE A 139 8.38 9.78 12.20
C PHE A 139 7.24 8.84 12.59
N GLU A 140 7.42 8.06 13.66
CA GLU A 140 6.29 7.44 14.36
C GLU A 140 5.29 8.52 14.83
N LEU A 141 4.01 8.29 14.58
CA LEU A 141 2.94 9.24 14.93
C LEU A 141 2.88 9.52 16.43
N ASN A 142 3.27 8.54 17.25
CA ASN A 142 3.36 8.66 18.71
C ASN A 142 4.80 8.89 19.22
N ILE A 143 5.70 9.44 18.40
CA ILE A 143 7.13 9.64 18.72
C ILE A 143 7.37 10.31 20.08
N SER A 144 6.57 11.31 20.47
CA SER A 144 6.75 12.02 21.75
C SER A 144 6.55 11.10 22.96
N SER A 145 5.61 10.15 22.87
CA SER A 145 5.41 9.14 23.92
C SER A 145 6.60 8.19 23.98
N ILE A 146 7.05 7.71 22.82
CA ILE A 146 8.19 6.79 22.73
C ILE A 146 9.45 7.45 23.30
N MET A 147 9.73 8.69 22.94
CA MET A 147 10.91 9.41 23.42
C MET A 147 10.85 9.71 24.93
N THR A 148 9.66 9.92 25.48
CA THR A 148 9.49 10.07 26.94
C THR A 148 9.93 8.81 27.68
N GLU A 149 9.61 7.62 27.16
CA GLU A 149 10.05 6.34 27.73
C GLU A 149 11.56 6.11 27.52
N ILE A 150 12.08 6.43 26.34
CA ILE A 150 13.50 6.25 26.01
C ILE A 150 14.39 7.12 26.91
N HIS A 151 14.04 8.40 27.14
CA HIS A 151 14.81 9.28 28.01
C HIS A 151 14.88 8.79 29.47
N GLN A 152 13.89 8.03 29.95
CA GLN A 152 13.93 7.45 31.29
C GLN A 152 14.97 6.33 31.44
N THR A 153 15.33 5.68 30.33
CA THR A 153 16.21 4.51 30.32
C THR A 153 17.58 4.79 29.69
N LEU A 154 17.73 5.92 29.02
CA LEU A 154 18.96 6.34 28.36
C LEU A 154 20.08 6.58 29.39
N PRO A 155 21.24 5.89 29.30
CA PRO A 155 22.34 6.06 30.24
C PRO A 155 22.91 7.47 30.23
N ALA A 156 23.17 8.07 31.40
CA ALA A 156 23.59 9.47 31.53
C ALA A 156 24.91 9.83 30.81
N ASP A 157 25.74 8.83 30.48
CA ASP A 157 27.01 8.98 29.77
C ASP A 157 26.87 8.76 28.25
N TRP A 158 25.65 8.76 27.72
CA TRP A 158 25.42 8.64 26.28
C TRP A 158 26.06 9.80 25.49
N GLU A 159 26.61 9.46 24.33
CA GLU A 159 27.25 10.42 23.43
C GLU A 159 26.58 10.48 22.07
N ILE A 160 26.06 9.34 21.61
CA ILE A 160 25.23 9.23 20.42
C ILE A 160 24.01 8.36 20.72
N LEU A 161 22.85 8.77 20.22
CA LEU A 161 21.62 7.98 20.24
C LEU A 161 21.04 7.91 18.82
N TYR A 162 20.91 6.72 18.24
CA TYR A 162 20.26 6.52 16.95
C TYR A 162 18.76 6.33 17.11
N LEU A 163 17.98 7.22 16.50
CA LEU A 163 16.52 7.13 16.40
C LEU A 163 16.11 6.46 15.08
N GLY A 164 16.97 6.54 14.07
CA GLY A 164 16.90 5.82 12.81
C GLY A 164 18.25 5.22 12.44
N HIS A 165 18.25 4.01 11.89
CA HIS A 165 19.46 3.26 11.53
C HIS A 165 19.21 2.35 10.30
N CYS A 166 20.27 1.77 9.73
CA CYS A 166 20.18 0.90 8.53
C CYS A 166 20.68 -0.54 8.75
N SER A 167 20.71 -0.98 10.00
CA SER A 167 21.31 -2.27 10.39
C SER A 167 20.34 -3.19 11.11
N ASP A 168 20.00 -4.33 10.50
CA ASP A 168 19.17 -5.37 11.15
C ASP A 168 19.86 -6.00 12.37
N TRP A 169 21.20 -5.92 12.42
CA TRP A 169 21.99 -6.46 13.53
C TRP A 169 21.68 -5.79 14.87
N GLU A 170 21.13 -4.56 14.87
CA GLU A 170 20.70 -3.88 16.09
C GLU A 170 19.47 -4.58 16.72
N ARG A 171 18.57 -5.17 15.90
CA ARG A 171 17.34 -5.87 16.35
C ARG A 171 17.62 -7.20 17.05
N ASN A 172 18.69 -7.88 16.64
CA ASN A 172 19.06 -9.22 17.14
C ASN A 172 20.02 -9.17 18.34
N SER A 173 20.24 -8.00 18.94
CA SER A 173 21.13 -7.87 20.08
C SER A 173 20.44 -8.32 21.38
N ASN A 174 21.05 -9.25 22.12
CA ASN A 174 20.55 -9.74 23.42
C ASN A 174 20.92 -8.79 24.60
N GLU A 175 21.39 -7.58 24.32
CA GLU A 175 21.90 -6.60 25.30
C GLU A 175 20.91 -5.44 25.47
N TYR A 176 19.67 -5.76 25.84
CA TYR A 176 18.63 -4.77 26.12
C TYR A 176 18.90 -4.06 27.46
N LEU A 177 18.80 -2.74 27.47
CA LEU A 177 18.96 -1.94 28.70
C LEU A 177 17.66 -1.76 29.48
N SER A 178 16.51 -1.99 28.85
CA SER A 178 15.21 -1.90 29.50
C SER A 178 14.99 -3.11 30.43
N ASN A 179 15.01 -2.88 31.75
CA ASN A 179 14.64 -3.88 32.76
C ASN A 179 13.10 -4.11 32.86
N TYR A 180 12.29 -3.53 31.98
CA TYR A 180 10.86 -3.83 31.86
C TYR A 180 10.65 -5.03 30.93
N ASN A 181 10.93 -6.23 31.43
CA ASN A 181 10.44 -7.48 30.84
C ASN A 181 8.96 -7.69 31.22
N ASP A 182 8.07 -6.81 30.77
CA ASP A 182 6.61 -7.06 30.81
C ASP A 182 6.06 -7.48 29.43
N GLY A 183 6.93 -7.59 28.41
CA GLY A 183 6.50 -7.96 27.05
C GLY A 183 5.61 -6.93 26.34
N LEU A 184 5.31 -5.79 26.98
CA LEU A 184 4.36 -4.77 26.50
C LEU A 184 5.01 -3.59 25.74
N SER A 185 6.26 -3.21 26.02
CA SER A 185 6.90 -2.05 25.36
C SER A 185 7.41 -2.41 23.97
N THR A 186 6.84 -1.77 22.95
CA THR A 186 7.10 -2.06 21.53
C THR A 186 8.48 -1.61 21.03
N TYR A 187 9.04 -0.55 21.61
CA TYR A 187 10.34 0.02 21.23
C TYR A 187 11.36 -0.20 22.35
N LYS A 188 12.57 -0.62 21.98
CA LYS A 188 13.62 -0.99 22.93
C LYS A 188 14.88 -0.18 22.70
N LEU A 189 15.55 0.18 23.79
CA LEU A 189 16.87 0.80 23.77
C LEU A 189 17.96 -0.27 23.91
N VAL A 190 18.88 -0.31 22.96
CA VAL A 190 20.02 -1.23 22.94
C VAL A 190 21.34 -0.48 22.83
N LYS A 191 22.44 -1.09 23.29
CA LYS A 191 23.78 -0.55 23.06
C LYS A 191 24.15 -0.73 21.58
N SER A 192 24.54 0.36 20.91
CA SER A 192 24.83 0.33 19.48
C SER A 192 26.02 -0.57 19.16
N LYS A 193 25.94 -1.34 18.07
CA LYS A 193 27.07 -2.12 17.55
C LYS A 193 27.51 -1.59 16.19
N LYS A 194 26.60 -1.52 15.23
CA LYS A 194 26.83 -1.09 13.85
C LYS A 194 25.54 -0.48 13.28
N PRO A 195 25.08 0.68 13.77
CA PRO A 195 23.79 1.25 13.35
C PRO A 195 23.77 1.61 11.85
N TYR A 196 24.86 2.16 11.31
CA TYR A 196 24.98 2.72 9.96
C TYR A 196 23.95 3.84 9.67
N CYS A 197 24.22 4.64 8.63
CA CYS A 197 23.42 5.81 8.24
C CYS A 197 23.40 6.93 9.29
N THR A 198 23.07 8.14 8.87
CA THR A 198 23.04 9.33 9.75
C THR A 198 21.75 10.15 9.61
N HIS A 199 20.68 9.54 9.08
CA HIS A 199 19.44 10.25 8.77
C HIS A 199 18.67 10.73 9.99
N ALA A 200 18.84 10.07 11.14
CA ALA A 200 18.23 10.49 12.40
C ALA A 200 19.00 9.97 13.61
N TYR A 201 19.81 10.85 14.23
CA TYR A 201 20.56 10.54 15.44
C TYR A 201 20.75 11.78 16.29
N ALA A 202 20.80 11.61 17.61
CA ALA A 202 21.11 12.65 18.57
C ALA A 202 22.56 12.56 19.05
N VAL A 203 23.12 13.71 19.42
CA VAL A 203 24.48 13.85 19.93
C VAL A 203 24.45 14.67 21.22
N SER A 204 25.16 14.22 22.25
CA SER A 204 25.36 15.02 23.47
C SER A 204 26.49 16.03 23.28
N TYR A 205 26.54 17.09 24.10
CA TYR A 205 27.61 18.09 24.04
C TYR A 205 29.01 17.45 24.09
N ALA A 206 29.21 16.45 24.97
CA ALA A 206 30.46 15.71 25.07
C ALA A 206 30.76 14.92 23.78
N GLY A 207 29.75 14.26 23.21
CA GLY A 207 29.83 13.59 21.92
C GLY A 207 30.24 14.55 20.79
N ALA A 208 29.62 15.72 20.71
CA ALA A 208 29.93 16.74 19.69
C ALA A 208 31.38 17.21 19.79
N LEU A 209 31.91 17.45 21.00
CA LEU A 209 33.31 17.81 21.19
C LEU A 209 34.27 16.69 20.76
N LYS A 210 33.96 15.42 21.07
CA LYS A 210 34.75 14.27 20.61
C LYS A 210 34.74 14.14 19.09
N LEU A 211 33.58 14.33 18.47
CA LEU A 211 33.44 14.31 17.02
C LEU A 211 34.24 15.45 16.39
N LEU A 212 34.14 16.69 16.87
CA LEU A 212 34.96 17.80 16.37
C LEU A 212 36.46 17.55 16.49
N GLN A 213 36.93 17.00 17.62
CA GLN A 213 38.34 16.66 17.80
C GLN A 213 38.81 15.55 16.85
N LYS A 214 37.97 14.54 16.63
CA LYS A 214 38.30 13.38 15.80
C LYS A 214 38.20 13.67 14.31
N LEU A 215 37.15 14.36 13.90
CA LEU A 215 36.86 14.71 12.50
C LEU A 215 37.74 15.85 11.98
N ASN A 216 38.40 16.62 12.87
CA ASN A 216 39.52 17.49 12.51
C ASN A 216 40.76 16.71 12.02
N ASN A 217 40.88 15.41 12.36
CA ASN A 217 41.93 14.55 11.86
C ASN A 217 41.42 13.78 10.63
N VAL A 218 42.18 13.89 9.55
CA VAL A 218 41.95 13.29 8.22
C VAL A 218 41.53 11.82 8.32
N SER A 219 40.26 11.51 8.08
CA SER A 219 39.77 10.14 7.93
C SER A 219 39.36 9.86 6.48
N PRO A 220 39.75 8.71 5.90
CA PRO A 220 39.40 8.34 4.53
C PRO A 220 37.98 7.77 4.40
N LEU A 221 37.22 7.66 5.50
CA LEU A 221 35.90 7.02 5.52
C LEU A 221 34.77 8.05 5.41
N PRO A 222 33.66 7.70 4.73
CA PRO A 222 32.38 8.40 4.90
C PRO A 222 31.95 8.49 6.37
N ILE A 223 31.20 9.54 6.73
CA ILE A 223 30.91 9.87 8.12
C ILE A 223 30.16 8.76 8.87
N ASP A 224 29.22 8.08 8.23
CA ASP A 224 28.48 6.97 8.81
C ASP A 224 29.41 5.78 9.19
N LEU A 225 30.38 5.46 8.32
CA LEU A 225 31.41 4.46 8.58
C LEU A 225 32.42 4.91 9.65
N GLU A 226 32.75 6.20 9.70
CA GLU A 226 33.57 6.80 10.76
C GLU A 226 32.91 6.60 12.14
N LEU A 227 31.63 6.93 12.26
CA LEU A 227 30.86 6.77 13.49
C LEU A 227 30.80 5.31 13.92
N VAL A 228 30.53 4.39 13.00
CA VAL A 228 30.53 2.95 13.30
C VAL A 228 31.91 2.47 13.77
N ASN A 229 33.00 2.98 13.18
CA ASN A 229 34.35 2.65 13.62
C ASN A 229 34.63 3.17 15.05
N MET A 230 34.19 4.38 15.38
CA MET A 230 34.32 4.95 16.71
C MET A 230 33.50 4.17 17.75
N ILE A 231 32.29 3.72 17.40
CA ILE A 231 31.46 2.86 18.25
C ILE A 231 32.16 1.51 18.51
N LYS A 232 32.61 0.82 17.46
CA LYS A 232 33.31 -0.48 17.58
C LYS A 232 34.59 -0.41 18.40
N THR A 233 35.29 0.72 18.33
CA THR A 233 36.54 0.95 19.07
C THR A 233 36.30 1.54 20.47
N ASN A 234 35.05 1.57 20.94
CA ASN A 234 34.62 2.09 22.24
C ASN A 234 35.05 3.56 22.49
N LYS A 235 35.18 4.35 21.43
CA LYS A 235 35.50 5.79 21.53
C LYS A 235 34.26 6.64 21.76
N LEU A 236 33.08 6.12 21.39
CA LEU A 236 31.78 6.73 21.61
C LEU A 236 30.88 5.79 22.41
N SER A 237 30.24 6.31 23.46
CA SER A 237 29.11 5.64 24.11
C SER A 237 27.86 5.85 23.27
N SER A 238 27.39 4.78 22.60
CA SER A 238 26.31 4.86 21.62
C SER A 238 25.19 3.89 21.93
N TYR A 239 23.95 4.35 21.74
CA TYR A 239 22.72 3.59 21.91
C TYR A 239 21.82 3.72 20.68
N THR A 240 20.95 2.73 20.46
CA THR A 240 20.05 2.64 19.30
C THR A 240 18.65 2.29 19.77
N ILE A 241 17.63 2.93 19.21
CA ILE A 241 16.22 2.53 19.39
C ILE A 241 15.86 1.49 18.33
N THR A 242 15.31 0.35 18.76
CA THR A 242 14.88 -0.75 17.88
C THR A 242 13.44 -1.20 18.21
N PRO A 243 12.52 -1.32 17.21
CA PRO A 243 12.70 -0.88 15.82
C PRO A 243 12.91 0.65 15.73
N PRO A 244 13.46 1.19 14.62
CA PRO A 244 13.69 2.62 14.50
C PRO A 244 12.36 3.38 14.52
N VAL A 245 12.40 4.58 15.11
CA VAL A 245 11.22 5.44 15.31
C VAL A 245 11.20 6.62 14.35
N ILE A 246 12.30 6.79 13.59
CA ILE A 246 12.43 7.71 12.47
C ILE A 246 13.07 6.94 11.32
N SER A 247 12.42 6.93 10.17
CA SER A 247 12.90 6.23 8.96
C SER A 247 13.14 7.24 7.84
N ARG A 248 13.91 6.84 6.81
CA ARG A 248 14.00 7.65 5.60
C ARG A 248 12.72 7.50 4.79
N TRP A 249 12.17 8.61 4.34
CA TRP A 249 11.12 8.68 3.32
C TRP A 249 11.76 8.64 1.93
N ARG A 250 11.79 7.47 1.27
CA ARG A 250 12.42 7.31 -0.05
C ARG A 250 11.42 6.97 -1.15
N PHE A 251 11.03 7.98 -1.95
CA PHE A 251 10.52 7.80 -3.33
C PHE A 251 10.83 8.95 -4.30
N GLU A 252 11.57 9.99 -3.89
CA GLU A 252 12.13 10.97 -4.83
C GLU A 252 13.57 10.56 -5.20
N LYS A 253 13.98 10.88 -6.44
CA LYS A 253 15.27 10.52 -7.07
C LYS A 253 16.47 10.63 -6.12
N PRO A 254 17.59 9.88 -6.35
CA PRO A 254 18.82 10.09 -5.60
C PRO A 254 19.16 11.58 -5.57
N THR A 255 19.21 12.15 -4.36
CA THR A 255 19.56 13.55 -4.17
C THR A 255 21.05 13.74 -4.48
N ASP A 256 21.45 14.97 -4.75
CA ASP A 256 22.85 15.33 -5.01
C ASP A 256 23.82 14.96 -3.87
N LEU A 257 23.32 14.63 -2.68
CA LEU A 257 24.11 14.13 -1.55
C LEU A 257 24.32 12.61 -1.59
N TYR A 258 23.50 11.86 -2.33
CA TYR A 258 23.50 10.39 -2.38
C TYR A 258 23.56 9.84 -3.82
N PRO A 259 24.68 10.00 -4.54
CA PRO A 259 24.91 9.28 -5.77
C PRO A 259 25.52 7.89 -5.45
N GLY A 260 24.69 6.89 -5.17
CA GLY A 260 25.12 5.48 -5.30
C GLY A 260 24.64 4.46 -4.27
N LYS A 261 24.25 3.30 -4.84
CA LYS A 261 23.84 2.00 -4.27
C LYS A 261 22.60 1.99 -3.38
N ASN A 262 21.55 1.33 -3.91
CA ASN A 262 20.39 0.82 -3.19
C ASN A 262 20.84 -0.08 -2.03
N THR A 263 21.20 0.51 -0.89
CA THR A 263 21.37 -0.22 0.37
C THR A 263 19.98 -0.53 0.91
N LEU A 264 19.48 -1.69 0.46
CA LEU A 264 18.79 -2.76 1.18
C LEU A 264 18.32 -2.48 2.63
N ASN A 265 17.09 -2.92 2.88
CA ASN A 265 16.35 -3.03 4.16
C ASN A 265 15.77 -1.70 4.71
N LEU A 266 14.60 -1.34 4.19
CA LEU A 266 13.77 -0.25 4.72
C LEU A 266 13.02 -0.75 5.98
N PHE A 267 13.40 -0.23 7.15
CA PHE A 267 12.57 -0.34 8.34
C PHE A 267 11.31 0.52 8.16
N SER A 268 10.15 -0.13 8.07
CA SER A 268 8.86 0.57 8.04
C SER A 268 8.46 1.00 9.45
N LEU A 269 8.04 2.25 9.58
CA LEU A 269 7.39 2.76 10.79
C LEU A 269 6.07 2.01 10.99
N LYS A 270 5.69 1.78 12.25
CA LYS A 270 4.41 1.17 12.63
C LYS A 270 3.25 2.11 12.36
N ASN A 271 3.40 3.39 12.72
CA ASN A 271 2.41 4.43 12.46
C ASN A 271 3.10 5.63 11.81
N SER A 272 3.16 5.65 10.47
CA SER A 272 3.77 6.76 9.72
C SER A 272 3.03 8.08 9.93
N THR A 273 3.78 9.14 10.28
CA THR A 273 3.24 10.50 10.41
C THR A 273 2.87 11.07 9.06
N LEU A 274 3.74 10.91 8.05
CA LEU A 274 3.45 11.37 6.68
C LEU A 274 2.20 10.69 6.11
N HIS A 275 2.02 9.39 6.33
CA HIS A 275 0.78 8.68 5.94
C HIS A 275 -0.46 9.27 6.65
N SER A 276 -0.36 9.58 7.95
CA SER A 276 -1.46 10.21 8.71
C SER A 276 -1.83 11.63 8.21
N LEU A 277 -0.92 12.26 7.47
CA LEU A 277 -1.10 13.57 6.83
C LEU A 277 -1.59 13.45 5.38
N GLY A 278 -1.84 12.23 4.88
CA GLY A 278 -2.27 11.98 3.51
C GLY A 278 -1.11 11.95 2.50
N PHE A 279 0.14 12.02 2.97
CA PHE A 279 1.29 11.72 2.13
C PHE A 279 1.47 10.21 2.08
N ASN A 280 0.95 9.57 1.03
CA ASN A 280 1.25 8.18 0.75
C ASN A 280 2.69 8.06 0.22
N TYR A 281 3.31 6.90 0.39
CA TYR A 281 4.53 6.52 -0.32
C TYR A 281 4.23 6.50 -1.82
N ILE A 282 4.21 7.68 -2.44
CA ILE A 282 4.00 7.80 -3.88
C ILE A 282 5.30 7.31 -4.51
N LEU A 283 5.34 6.05 -4.95
CA LEU A 283 6.20 5.65 -6.03
C LEU A 283 6.07 6.74 -7.11
N ASN A 284 7.19 7.18 -7.66
CA ASN A 284 7.18 8.09 -8.79
C ASN A 284 6.27 7.56 -9.93
N SER A 285 6.07 8.33 -10.98
CA SER A 285 5.24 7.91 -12.12
C SER A 285 5.65 6.58 -12.78
N THR A 286 6.75 5.94 -12.37
CA THR A 286 7.19 4.63 -12.84
C THR A 286 7.05 3.51 -11.80
N LEU A 287 6.25 3.70 -10.74
CA LEU A 287 6.02 2.70 -9.68
C LEU A 287 7.32 2.19 -9.03
N GLY A 288 8.34 3.06 -8.93
CA GLY A 288 9.64 2.70 -8.34
C GLY A 288 10.59 1.94 -9.27
N PHE A 289 10.15 1.61 -10.49
CA PHE A 289 10.99 0.99 -11.52
C PHE A 289 11.68 2.06 -12.39
N SER A 290 12.68 1.66 -13.19
CA SER A 290 13.32 2.62 -14.12
C SER A 290 12.38 3.03 -15.26
N HIS A 291 11.47 2.13 -15.64
CA HIS A 291 10.59 2.34 -16.78
C HIS A 291 9.31 1.49 -16.70
N ILE A 292 8.24 1.90 -17.41
CA ILE A 292 7.03 1.09 -17.62
C ILE A 292 6.77 0.99 -19.12
N TYR A 293 6.79 -0.23 -19.65
CA TYR A 293 6.42 -0.53 -21.04
C TYR A 293 5.01 -1.11 -21.11
N LEU A 294 4.23 -0.63 -22.07
CA LEU A 294 2.94 -1.19 -22.46
C LEU A 294 3.03 -1.76 -23.87
N ILE A 295 3.06 -3.08 -23.97
CA ILE A 295 3.02 -3.81 -25.24
C ILE A 295 1.59 -3.75 -25.77
N SER A 296 1.39 -3.04 -26.89
CA SER A 296 0.05 -2.90 -27.48
C SER A 296 0.06 -2.93 -29.00
N LEU A 297 -0.96 -3.58 -29.56
CA LEU A 297 -1.16 -3.62 -31.01
C LEU A 297 -1.70 -2.28 -31.51
N LYS A 298 -1.18 -1.83 -32.67
CA LYS A 298 -1.57 -0.55 -33.29
C LYS A 298 -3.06 -0.45 -33.65
N ASN A 299 -3.79 -1.56 -33.74
CA ASN A 299 -5.23 -1.57 -34.00
C ASN A 299 -6.10 -1.68 -32.72
N ARG A 300 -5.54 -2.01 -31.55
CA ARG A 300 -6.26 -2.07 -30.27
C ARG A 300 -6.35 -0.70 -29.60
N VAL A 301 -7.00 0.24 -30.28
CA VAL A 301 -7.21 1.61 -29.76
C VAL A 301 -8.13 1.57 -28.52
N ASP A 302 -9.12 0.68 -28.54
CA ASP A 302 -10.07 0.43 -27.46
C ASP A 302 -9.41 0.10 -26.11
N ARG A 303 -8.33 -0.68 -26.13
CA ARG A 303 -7.53 -1.03 -24.94
C ARG A 303 -6.60 0.10 -24.52
N ARG A 304 -5.90 0.69 -25.49
CA ARG A 304 -4.96 1.81 -25.24
C ARG A 304 -5.62 3.00 -24.61
N GLU A 305 -6.80 3.42 -25.09
CA GLU A 305 -7.51 4.56 -24.51
C GLU A 305 -7.85 4.35 -23.04
N LYS A 306 -8.21 3.12 -22.64
CA LYS A 306 -8.48 2.79 -21.23
C LYS A 306 -7.22 2.85 -20.38
N LEU A 307 -6.12 2.25 -20.85
CA LEU A 307 -4.86 2.25 -20.12
C LEU A 307 -4.20 3.64 -20.07
N GLU A 308 -4.30 4.43 -21.13
CA GLU A 308 -3.88 5.84 -21.14
C GLU A 308 -4.70 6.67 -20.14
N PHE A 309 -6.01 6.44 -20.07
CA PHE A 309 -6.86 7.07 -19.07
C PHE A 309 -6.43 6.68 -17.65
N LEU A 310 -6.23 5.38 -17.39
CA LEU A 310 -5.78 4.91 -16.08
C LEU A 310 -4.40 5.46 -15.72
N ALA A 311 -3.46 5.44 -16.66
CA ALA A 311 -2.14 6.01 -16.47
C ALA A 311 -2.22 7.49 -16.09
N LYS A 312 -3.08 8.26 -16.77
CA LYS A 312 -3.30 9.66 -16.42
C LYS A 312 -3.92 9.84 -15.02
N LYS A 313 -4.88 9.01 -14.65
CA LYS A 313 -5.55 9.08 -13.33
C LYS A 313 -4.63 8.71 -12.19
N LEU A 314 -3.74 7.75 -12.43
CA LEU A 314 -2.79 7.25 -11.45
C LEU A 314 -1.41 7.90 -11.58
N ASN A 315 -1.29 8.92 -12.42
CA ASN A 315 -0.05 9.65 -12.68
C ASN A 315 1.12 8.71 -13.09
N LEU A 316 0.84 7.69 -13.89
CA LEU A 316 1.82 6.74 -14.42
C LEU A 316 2.40 7.24 -15.74
N ASN A 317 3.72 7.13 -15.87
CA ASN A 317 4.47 7.39 -17.09
C ASN A 317 4.70 6.05 -17.79
N ILE A 318 3.83 5.74 -18.74
CA ILE A 318 3.85 4.49 -19.49
C ILE A 318 4.29 4.78 -20.93
N GLU A 319 5.30 4.06 -21.40
CA GLU A 319 5.72 4.07 -22.80
C GLU A 319 5.01 2.96 -23.56
N ILE A 320 4.30 3.33 -24.63
CA ILE A 320 3.70 2.34 -25.54
C ILE A 320 4.80 1.72 -26.39
N PHE A 321 5.02 0.42 -26.21
CA PHE A 321 5.89 -0.39 -27.05
C PHE A 321 5.05 -1.07 -28.13
N PRO A 322 5.26 -0.79 -29.43
CA PRO A 322 4.47 -1.39 -30.50
C PRO A 322 4.60 -2.92 -30.50
N ALA A 323 3.49 -3.62 -30.33
CA ALA A 323 3.44 -5.07 -30.41
C ALA A 323 3.59 -5.54 -31.87
N ILE A 324 4.27 -6.67 -32.04
CA ILE A 324 4.41 -7.36 -33.33
C ILE A 324 3.10 -8.08 -33.64
N THR A 325 2.69 -8.04 -34.91
CA THR A 325 1.49 -8.76 -35.37
C THR A 325 1.87 -10.14 -35.90
N GLY A 326 0.91 -11.07 -35.91
CA GLY A 326 1.12 -12.38 -36.56
C GLY A 326 1.29 -12.31 -38.09
N GLU A 327 1.21 -11.12 -38.69
CA GLU A 327 1.35 -10.87 -40.13
C GLU A 327 2.77 -10.36 -40.48
N ASP A 328 3.59 -9.97 -39.49
CA ASP A 328 4.93 -9.42 -39.69
C ASP A 328 5.98 -10.54 -39.84
N GLU A 329 6.04 -11.16 -41.01
CA GLU A 329 6.92 -12.32 -41.27
C GLU A 329 8.41 -12.03 -40.97
N ASP A 330 8.89 -10.82 -41.23
CA ASP A 330 10.28 -10.44 -40.97
C ASP A 330 10.58 -10.49 -39.46
N ALA A 331 9.69 -9.91 -38.64
CA ALA A 331 9.82 -9.97 -37.19
C ALA A 331 9.67 -11.39 -36.64
N LEU A 332 8.79 -12.21 -37.20
CA LEU A 332 8.59 -13.60 -36.76
C LEU A 332 9.80 -14.51 -37.01
N ASN A 333 10.70 -14.13 -37.93
CA ASN A 333 11.91 -14.86 -38.27
C ASN A 333 13.17 -14.29 -37.58
N GLU A 334 13.04 -13.28 -36.72
CA GLU A 334 14.18 -12.65 -36.02
C GLU A 334 14.85 -13.59 -35.01
N LEU A 335 14.09 -14.54 -34.44
CA LEU A 335 14.58 -15.59 -33.57
C LEU A 335 14.53 -16.95 -34.26
N GLU A 336 15.58 -17.75 -34.06
CA GLU A 336 15.58 -19.15 -34.49
C GLU A 336 14.43 -19.93 -33.84
N ARG A 337 13.86 -20.89 -34.57
CA ARG A 337 12.72 -21.70 -34.13
C ARG A 337 13.07 -23.16 -34.23
N VAL A 338 12.52 -23.96 -33.33
CA VAL A 338 12.57 -25.42 -33.46
C VAL A 338 11.43 -25.86 -34.39
N ASP A 339 11.75 -26.64 -35.42
CA ASP A 339 10.77 -27.10 -36.41
C ASP A 339 9.70 -28.03 -35.78
N GLY A 340 8.47 -27.97 -36.33
CA GLY A 340 7.41 -28.94 -36.04
C GLY A 340 6.57 -28.70 -34.77
N LEU A 341 6.66 -27.52 -34.14
CA LEU A 341 6.01 -27.23 -32.85
C LEU A 341 4.56 -26.75 -32.92
N GLY A 342 4.05 -26.42 -34.09
CA GLY A 342 2.64 -26.01 -34.26
C GLY A 342 2.24 -24.69 -33.59
N LEU A 343 3.21 -23.84 -33.21
CA LEU A 343 2.94 -22.49 -32.71
C LEU A 343 2.31 -21.64 -33.82
N ILE A 344 1.22 -20.94 -33.49
CA ILE A 344 0.57 -20.03 -34.43
C ILE A 344 1.30 -18.69 -34.50
N PRO A 345 1.22 -17.95 -35.62
CA PRO A 345 1.97 -16.70 -35.81
C PRO A 345 1.77 -15.66 -34.69
N THR A 346 0.56 -15.56 -34.12
CA THR A 346 0.25 -14.64 -33.02
C THR A 346 0.98 -14.97 -31.71
N GLN A 347 1.23 -16.26 -31.43
CA GLN A 347 2.03 -16.69 -30.27
C GLN A 347 3.50 -16.32 -30.46
N ILE A 348 4.03 -16.52 -31.66
CA ILE A 348 5.41 -16.13 -32.01
C ILE A 348 5.53 -14.59 -31.96
N ALA A 349 4.54 -13.86 -32.46
CA ALA A 349 4.51 -12.41 -32.40
C ALA A 349 4.56 -11.86 -30.97
N CYS A 350 3.77 -12.44 -30.06
CA CYS A 350 3.83 -12.11 -28.63
C CYS A 350 5.23 -12.39 -28.07
N TYR A 351 5.79 -13.57 -28.36
CA TYR A 351 7.14 -13.96 -27.94
C TYR A 351 8.21 -12.93 -28.35
N VAL A 352 8.24 -12.57 -29.63
CA VAL A 352 9.23 -11.64 -30.18
C VAL A 352 8.99 -10.22 -29.64
N SER A 353 7.75 -9.82 -29.38
CA SER A 353 7.43 -8.51 -28.77
C SER A 353 8.10 -8.35 -27.40
N HIS A 354 7.98 -9.35 -26.52
CA HIS A 354 8.66 -9.31 -25.22
C HIS A 354 10.19 -9.41 -25.35
N TYR A 355 10.70 -10.24 -26.28
CA TYR A 355 12.14 -10.29 -26.55
C TYR A 355 12.71 -8.91 -26.90
N LYS A 356 12.01 -8.14 -27.75
CA LYS A 356 12.40 -6.76 -28.10
C LYS A 356 12.34 -5.81 -26.91
N VAL A 357 11.37 -5.97 -26.01
CA VAL A 357 11.34 -5.20 -24.75
C VAL A 357 12.54 -5.54 -23.87
N TYR A 358 12.94 -6.81 -23.74
CA TYR A 358 14.14 -7.18 -22.99
C TYR A 358 15.41 -6.55 -23.58
N GLN A 359 15.55 -6.57 -24.91
CA GLN A 359 16.63 -5.86 -25.59
C GLN A 359 16.58 -4.35 -25.32
N ALA A 360 15.39 -3.74 -25.32
CA ALA A 360 15.22 -2.32 -25.03
C ALA A 360 15.65 -1.97 -23.60
N ILE A 361 15.32 -2.80 -22.60
CA ILE A 361 15.77 -2.63 -21.20
C ILE A 361 17.30 -2.57 -21.14
N ILE A 362 17.98 -3.51 -21.83
CA ILE A 362 19.44 -3.60 -21.86
C ILE A 362 20.06 -2.40 -22.57
N ASN A 363 19.54 -2.06 -23.76
CA ASN A 363 20.07 -1.00 -24.62
C ASN A 363 19.94 0.38 -23.99
N HIS A 364 18.83 0.67 -23.31
CA HIS A 364 18.64 1.93 -22.59
C HIS A 364 19.33 1.95 -21.23
N GLY A 365 19.84 0.81 -20.75
CA GLY A 365 20.49 0.70 -19.46
C GLY A 365 19.54 0.87 -18.27
N TYR A 366 18.28 0.47 -18.43
CA TYR A 366 17.30 0.46 -17.34
C TYR A 366 17.62 -0.64 -16.34
N GLU A 367 17.57 -0.32 -15.05
CA GLU A 367 17.86 -1.29 -13.97
C GLU A 367 16.70 -2.26 -13.75
N SER A 368 15.47 -1.79 -14.00
CA SER A 368 14.27 -2.61 -14.01
C SER A 368 13.18 -1.96 -14.85
N ALA A 369 12.33 -2.76 -15.48
CA ALA A 369 11.14 -2.26 -16.16
C ALA A 369 9.92 -3.12 -15.86
N LEU A 370 8.79 -2.46 -15.58
CA LEU A 370 7.48 -3.08 -15.56
C LEU A 370 7.00 -3.25 -16.99
N ILE A 371 6.61 -4.47 -17.36
CA ILE A 371 6.11 -4.85 -18.67
C ILE A 371 4.63 -5.19 -18.51
N LEU A 372 3.79 -4.47 -19.26
CA LEU A 372 2.34 -4.63 -19.28
C LEU A 372 1.88 -5.03 -20.68
N GLU A 373 0.89 -5.91 -20.77
CA GLU A 373 0.09 -6.13 -21.99
C GLU A 373 -1.15 -5.21 -21.97
N ASP A 374 -1.74 -4.96 -23.14
CA ASP A 374 -2.84 -4.00 -23.27
C ASP A 374 -4.21 -4.45 -22.74
N ASP A 375 -4.36 -5.71 -22.33
CA ASP A 375 -5.52 -6.20 -21.58
C ASP A 375 -5.28 -6.32 -20.07
N VAL A 376 -4.26 -5.64 -19.52
CA VAL A 376 -4.06 -5.63 -18.08
C VAL A 376 -5.11 -4.79 -17.34
N ASP A 377 -5.54 -5.27 -16.18
CA ASP A 377 -6.16 -4.50 -15.11
C ASP A 377 -5.35 -4.72 -13.83
N PHE A 378 -5.39 -3.77 -12.89
CA PHE A 378 -4.59 -3.80 -11.69
C PHE A 378 -5.34 -3.29 -10.47
N GLU A 379 -4.89 -3.70 -9.28
CA GLU A 379 -5.40 -3.19 -8.02
C GLU A 379 -5.31 -1.66 -7.95
N LEU A 380 -6.34 -0.99 -7.45
CA LEU A 380 -6.35 0.46 -7.31
C LEU A 380 -5.21 0.94 -6.38
N ASN A 381 -4.84 0.11 -5.41
CA ASN A 381 -3.71 0.33 -4.50
C ASN A 381 -2.43 -0.41 -4.95
N ILE A 382 -2.25 -0.66 -6.25
CA ILE A 382 -1.08 -1.37 -6.83
C ILE A 382 0.26 -0.83 -6.32
N GLU A 383 0.35 0.48 -6.10
CA GLU A 383 1.53 1.14 -5.53
C GLU A 383 1.90 0.65 -4.13
N SER A 384 0.91 0.51 -3.25
CA SER A 384 1.12 -0.02 -1.90
C SER A 384 1.55 -1.48 -1.98
N ILE A 385 0.91 -2.26 -2.85
CA ILE A 385 1.20 -3.68 -3.01
C ILE A 385 2.64 -3.90 -3.49
N ILE A 386 3.07 -3.15 -4.51
CA ILE A 386 4.45 -3.17 -4.98
C ILE A 386 5.39 -2.76 -3.85
N THR A 387 5.14 -1.64 -3.18
CA THR A 387 6.01 -1.15 -2.11
C THR A 387 6.18 -2.17 -0.98
N ASP A 388 5.08 -2.81 -0.58
CA ASP A 388 5.09 -3.76 0.53
C ASP A 388 5.69 -5.12 0.19
N THR A 389 5.60 -5.55 -1.07
CA THR A 389 6.18 -6.83 -1.48
C THR A 389 7.62 -6.69 -1.98
N PHE A 390 7.95 -5.59 -2.65
CA PHE A 390 9.26 -5.34 -3.23
C PHE A 390 10.39 -5.30 -2.19
N LYS A 391 10.10 -4.86 -0.96
CA LYS A 391 11.08 -4.85 0.15
C LYS A 391 11.60 -6.24 0.54
N PHE A 392 10.90 -7.30 0.15
CA PHE A 392 11.28 -8.68 0.41
C PHE A 392 11.98 -9.36 -0.78
N LEU A 393 12.09 -8.69 -1.93
CA LEU A 393 12.80 -9.23 -3.09
C LEU A 393 14.31 -9.37 -2.79
N PRO A 394 14.90 -10.56 -2.98
CA PRO A 394 16.35 -10.75 -2.85
C PRO A 394 17.12 -9.95 -3.89
N SER A 395 18.34 -9.50 -3.58
CA SER A 395 19.11 -8.62 -4.48
C SER A 395 19.44 -9.20 -5.87
N ASP A 396 19.33 -10.51 -6.03
CA ASP A 396 19.63 -11.27 -7.24
C ASP A 396 18.36 -11.73 -8.01
N TRP A 397 17.23 -11.06 -7.78
CA TRP A 397 15.99 -11.31 -8.51
C TRP A 397 16.11 -11.00 -10.02
N ASP A 398 15.50 -11.85 -10.85
CA ASP A 398 15.44 -11.69 -12.30
C ASP A 398 14.05 -11.21 -12.76
N ILE A 399 12.99 -11.82 -12.21
CA ILE A 399 11.60 -11.50 -12.56
C ILE A 399 10.75 -11.34 -11.29
N PHE A 400 9.88 -10.32 -11.30
CA PHE A 400 8.91 -10.06 -10.25
C PHE A 400 7.51 -9.95 -10.84
N TYR A 401 6.68 -10.98 -10.65
CA TYR A 401 5.33 -11.09 -11.21
C TYR A 401 4.29 -10.39 -10.32
N LEU A 402 3.53 -9.48 -10.94
CA LEU A 402 2.36 -8.83 -10.34
C LEU A 402 1.05 -9.47 -10.81
N GLY A 403 1.07 -10.10 -11.98
CA GLY A 403 -0.02 -10.88 -12.55
C GLY A 403 0.47 -12.18 -13.19
N TYR A 404 -0.34 -13.22 -13.06
CA TYR A 404 -0.13 -14.55 -13.61
C TYR A 404 -1.47 -15.31 -13.66
N CYS A 405 -1.52 -16.45 -14.36
CA CYS A 405 -2.74 -17.23 -14.58
C CYS A 405 -2.78 -18.57 -13.83
N SER A 406 -1.72 -18.96 -13.11
CA SER A 406 -1.68 -20.23 -12.39
C SER A 406 -2.06 -20.08 -10.92
N TYR A 407 -3.04 -20.88 -10.47
CA TYR A 407 -3.35 -21.01 -9.04
C TYR A 407 -2.19 -21.62 -8.23
N GLN A 408 -1.25 -22.31 -8.88
CA GLN A 408 -0.17 -23.03 -8.20
C GLN A 408 0.80 -22.08 -7.49
N GLU A 409 0.87 -20.82 -7.90
CA GLU A 409 1.66 -19.79 -7.19
C GLU A 409 1.17 -19.59 -5.74
N GLN A 410 -0.09 -19.87 -5.45
CA GLN A 410 -0.65 -19.76 -4.10
C GLN A 410 -0.23 -20.92 -3.18
N ASN A 411 0.26 -22.03 -3.74
CA ASN A 411 0.62 -23.23 -2.99
C ASN A 411 2.09 -23.21 -2.51
N GLY A 412 2.86 -22.17 -2.85
CA GLY A 412 4.27 -22.04 -2.49
C GLY A 412 4.50 -21.65 -1.03
N HIS A 413 5.76 -21.37 -0.70
CA HIS A 413 6.13 -20.71 0.56
C HIS A 413 6.46 -19.24 0.27
N PHE A 414 5.87 -18.34 1.05
CA PHE A 414 6.22 -16.92 0.99
C PHE A 414 7.63 -16.70 1.56
N VAL A 415 8.32 -15.68 1.07
CA VAL A 415 9.70 -15.32 1.50
C VAL A 415 9.72 -14.99 2.99
N ASP A 416 10.73 -15.47 3.72
CA ASP A 416 10.87 -15.26 5.16
C ASP A 416 10.88 -13.78 5.57
N GLY A 417 10.35 -13.49 6.77
CA GLY A 417 10.36 -12.14 7.35
C GLY A 417 9.13 -11.29 7.01
N GLN A 418 8.19 -11.83 6.25
CA GLN A 418 6.89 -11.20 5.97
C GLN A 418 5.90 -11.37 7.13
N ASP A 419 5.01 -10.40 7.28
CA ASP A 419 3.90 -10.48 8.24
C ASP A 419 2.86 -11.51 7.76
N ASN A 420 2.51 -12.46 8.63
CA ASN A 420 1.49 -13.47 8.33
C ASN A 420 0.11 -12.86 8.06
N SER A 421 -0.17 -11.67 8.57
CA SER A 421 -1.42 -10.93 8.38
C SER A 421 -1.41 -10.01 7.15
N ALA A 422 -0.28 -9.87 6.45
CA ALA A 422 -0.22 -9.02 5.26
C ALA A 422 -1.18 -9.53 4.17
N PRO A 423 -1.99 -8.63 3.55
CA PRO A 423 -2.95 -9.02 2.53
C PRO A 423 -2.28 -9.52 1.25
N TYR A 424 -1.11 -8.94 0.91
CA TYR A 424 -0.28 -9.33 -0.23
C TYR A 424 1.09 -9.78 0.26
N LYS A 425 1.59 -10.88 -0.31
CA LYS A 425 2.83 -11.53 0.09
C LYS A 425 3.65 -11.91 -1.13
N LEU A 426 4.96 -11.90 -0.97
CA LEU A 426 5.91 -12.32 -1.98
C LEU A 426 6.22 -13.82 -1.85
N TYR A 427 6.03 -14.58 -2.91
CA TYR A 427 6.33 -16.00 -2.99
C TYR A 427 7.46 -16.24 -3.99
N ARG A 428 8.29 -17.27 -3.76
CA ARG A 428 9.18 -17.75 -4.82
C ARG A 428 8.32 -18.37 -5.92
N SER A 429 8.49 -17.90 -7.14
CA SER A 429 7.64 -18.27 -8.26
C SER A 429 7.96 -19.67 -8.78
N THR A 430 6.94 -20.39 -9.23
CA THR A 430 7.04 -21.76 -9.73
C THR A 430 6.41 -21.93 -11.11
N TYR A 431 5.18 -21.48 -11.30
CA TYR A 431 4.39 -21.60 -12.52
C TYR A 431 3.67 -20.28 -12.86
N PRO A 432 4.38 -19.17 -13.10
CA PRO A 432 3.74 -17.89 -13.39
C PRO A 432 3.32 -17.83 -14.87
N PHE A 433 2.35 -18.65 -15.27
CA PHE A 433 1.78 -18.60 -16.63
C PHE A 433 1.18 -17.23 -16.91
N CYS A 434 1.10 -16.85 -18.19
CA CYS A 434 0.77 -15.50 -18.67
C CYS A 434 1.86 -14.42 -18.41
N THR A 435 1.84 -13.36 -19.21
CA THR A 435 2.85 -12.28 -19.22
C THR A 435 2.24 -10.89 -19.20
N HIS A 436 0.99 -10.74 -18.73
CA HIS A 436 0.25 -9.48 -18.81
C HIS A 436 0.73 -8.38 -17.86
N GLY A 437 1.43 -8.74 -16.77
CA GLY A 437 1.93 -7.75 -15.80
C GLY A 437 3.06 -8.30 -14.93
N TYR A 438 4.30 -7.96 -15.28
CA TYR A 438 5.49 -8.41 -14.54
C TYR A 438 6.68 -7.47 -14.74
N VAL A 439 7.64 -7.53 -13.84
CA VAL A 439 8.83 -6.68 -13.82
C VAL A 439 10.04 -7.54 -14.12
N VAL A 440 10.96 -7.03 -14.94
CA VAL A 440 12.24 -7.68 -15.25
C VAL A 440 13.38 -6.78 -14.80
N SER A 441 14.34 -7.34 -14.06
CA SER A 441 15.59 -6.65 -13.72
C SER A 441 16.52 -6.61 -14.92
N ARG A 442 17.50 -5.71 -14.94
CA ARG A 442 18.51 -5.68 -16.01
C ARG A 442 19.23 -7.02 -16.16
N ALA A 443 19.61 -7.63 -15.02
CA ALA A 443 20.25 -8.94 -15.00
C ALA A 443 19.31 -10.03 -15.54
N GLY A 444 18.03 -9.98 -15.20
CA GLY A 444 17.00 -10.84 -15.74
C GLY A 444 16.87 -10.69 -17.25
N ALA A 445 16.77 -9.46 -17.76
CA ALA A 445 16.72 -9.19 -19.20
C ALA A 445 17.93 -9.79 -19.92
N ASP A 446 19.15 -9.53 -19.42
CA ASP A 446 20.41 -10.06 -19.96
C ASP A 446 20.48 -11.60 -20.00
N LYS A 447 19.82 -12.28 -19.05
CA LYS A 447 19.65 -13.74 -19.07
C LYS A 447 18.62 -14.15 -20.12
N LEU A 448 17.44 -13.53 -20.10
CA LEU A 448 16.31 -13.88 -20.94
C LEU A 448 16.64 -13.80 -22.43
N VAL A 449 17.25 -12.71 -22.92
CA VAL A 449 17.66 -12.61 -24.34
C VAL A 449 18.59 -13.74 -24.82
N LYS A 450 19.30 -14.42 -23.91
CA LYS A 450 20.19 -15.55 -24.23
C LYS A 450 19.49 -16.91 -24.13
N MET A 451 18.46 -17.02 -23.29
CA MET A 451 17.85 -18.29 -22.89
C MET A 451 16.51 -18.56 -23.55
N ILE A 452 15.87 -17.54 -24.13
CA ILE A 452 14.56 -17.68 -24.79
C ILE A 452 14.67 -17.96 -26.31
N ALA A 453 15.89 -18.10 -26.83
CA ALA A 453 16.14 -18.57 -28.20
C ALA A 453 16.88 -19.93 -28.16
N PRO A 454 16.57 -20.88 -29.08
CA PRO A 454 15.52 -20.82 -30.09
C PRO A 454 14.11 -20.93 -29.48
N ILE A 455 13.10 -20.39 -30.18
CA ILE A 455 11.68 -20.49 -29.78
C ILE A 455 11.27 -21.96 -29.87
N SER A 456 10.93 -22.53 -28.72
CA SER A 456 10.55 -23.94 -28.59
C SER A 456 9.14 -24.20 -28.01
N THR A 457 8.48 -23.15 -27.52
CA THR A 457 7.13 -23.16 -26.92
C THR A 457 6.64 -21.70 -26.81
N THR A 458 5.45 -21.45 -26.26
CA THR A 458 5.00 -20.08 -25.94
C THR A 458 5.91 -19.41 -24.90
N LEU A 459 5.90 -18.08 -24.83
CA LEU A 459 6.81 -17.34 -23.94
C LEU A 459 6.60 -17.70 -22.46
N ASP A 460 5.35 -17.71 -22.01
CA ASP A 460 4.98 -18.04 -20.65
C ASP A 460 5.38 -19.47 -20.26
N ASP A 461 5.17 -20.45 -21.14
CA ASP A 461 5.66 -21.82 -20.97
C ASP A 461 7.19 -21.86 -20.86
N ARG A 462 7.91 -21.06 -21.67
CA ARG A 462 9.36 -20.98 -21.61
C ARG A 462 9.83 -20.39 -20.29
N LEU A 463 9.22 -19.29 -19.82
CA LEU A 463 9.55 -18.68 -18.53
C LEU A 463 9.27 -19.64 -17.37
N ALA A 464 8.15 -20.37 -17.40
CA ALA A 464 7.84 -21.41 -16.42
C ALA A 464 8.85 -22.58 -16.45
N GLN A 465 9.38 -22.95 -17.62
CA GLN A 465 10.47 -23.93 -17.71
C GLN A 465 11.76 -23.42 -17.06
N LEU A 466 12.18 -22.19 -17.37
CA LEU A 466 13.38 -21.58 -16.79
C LEU A 466 13.26 -21.43 -15.27
N ASN A 467 12.08 -21.07 -14.75
CA ASN A 467 11.81 -21.03 -13.32
C ASN A 467 12.00 -22.40 -12.65
N ARG A 468 11.43 -23.46 -13.24
CA ARG A 468 11.56 -24.83 -12.70
C ARG A 468 12.99 -25.37 -12.76
N GLN A 469 13.77 -24.90 -13.73
CA GLN A 469 15.19 -25.26 -13.87
C GLN A 469 16.08 -24.42 -12.94
N GLU A 470 15.52 -23.46 -12.21
CA GLU A 470 16.25 -22.48 -11.38
C GLU A 470 17.27 -21.66 -12.19
N ASP A 471 17.03 -21.53 -13.49
CA ASP A 471 17.86 -20.73 -14.40
C ASP A 471 17.61 -19.21 -14.22
N ILE A 472 16.46 -18.87 -13.65
CA ILE A 472 16.04 -17.51 -13.29
C ILE A 472 15.46 -17.47 -11.87
N ASN A 473 15.74 -16.39 -11.16
CA ASN A 473 15.24 -16.10 -9.82
C ASN A 473 13.96 -15.28 -9.91
N SER A 474 12.81 -15.95 -9.87
CA SER A 474 11.51 -15.28 -10.01
C SER A 474 10.68 -15.32 -8.74
N TYR A 475 9.90 -14.26 -8.53
CA TYR A 475 9.01 -14.11 -7.38
C TYR A 475 7.65 -13.56 -7.81
N SER A 476 6.59 -13.94 -7.11
CA SER A 476 5.22 -13.56 -7.44
C SER A 476 4.51 -12.94 -6.24
N VAL A 477 3.70 -11.93 -6.48
CA VAL A 477 2.78 -11.36 -5.48
C VAL A 477 1.54 -12.24 -5.37
N VAL A 478 1.19 -12.66 -4.15
CA VAL A 478 0.02 -13.48 -3.85
C VAL A 478 -0.81 -12.81 -2.75
N PRO A 479 -2.13 -12.57 -2.95
CA PRO A 479 -2.88 -12.81 -4.19
C PRO A 479 -2.38 -11.89 -5.31
N LEU A 480 -2.75 -12.21 -6.56
CA LEU A 480 -2.30 -11.44 -7.72
C LEU A 480 -2.78 -9.98 -7.63
N ALA A 481 -1.96 -9.06 -8.12
CA ALA A 481 -2.24 -7.62 -8.11
C ALA A 481 -2.61 -7.09 -9.50
N MET A 482 -2.43 -7.92 -10.54
CA MET A 482 -2.79 -7.62 -11.92
C MET A 482 -3.47 -8.83 -12.57
N ILE A 483 -4.55 -8.59 -13.31
CA ILE A 483 -5.28 -9.60 -14.09
C ILE A 483 -5.33 -9.22 -15.56
N GLN A 484 -5.73 -10.18 -16.39
CA GLN A 484 -6.17 -9.89 -17.75
C GLN A 484 -7.66 -9.57 -17.72
N TRP A 485 -8.05 -8.35 -18.07
CA TRP A 485 -9.43 -8.03 -18.35
C TRP A 485 -9.81 -8.66 -19.69
N ARG A 486 -10.63 -9.71 -19.67
CA ARG A 486 -11.22 -10.29 -20.88
C ARG A 486 -12.73 -10.39 -20.73
N SER A 487 -13.44 -10.18 -21.83
CA SER A 487 -14.89 -10.35 -21.91
C SER A 487 -15.26 -10.85 -23.32
N PRO A 488 -16.51 -11.26 -23.58
CA PRO A 488 -16.95 -11.58 -24.95
C PRO A 488 -16.71 -10.43 -25.94
N SER A 489 -16.80 -9.17 -25.48
CA SER A 489 -16.49 -7.98 -26.26
C SER A 489 -14.99 -7.62 -26.28
N ASN A 490 -14.17 -8.26 -25.43
CA ASN A 490 -12.72 -8.12 -25.37
C ASN A 490 -12.00 -9.49 -25.37
N PRO A 491 -11.98 -10.23 -26.50
CA PRO A 491 -11.28 -11.50 -26.61
C PRO A 491 -9.75 -11.33 -26.68
N SER A 492 -9.02 -12.40 -26.38
CA SER A 492 -7.55 -12.45 -26.57
C SER A 492 -7.17 -12.34 -28.04
N ASN A 493 -6.11 -11.58 -28.35
CA ASN A 493 -5.51 -11.53 -29.68
C ASN A 493 -4.51 -12.67 -29.95
N VAL A 494 -4.13 -13.43 -28.91
CA VAL A 494 -3.18 -14.55 -29.03
C VAL A 494 -3.93 -15.87 -29.20
N TYR A 495 -4.95 -16.13 -28.37
CA TYR A 495 -5.77 -17.35 -28.43
C TYR A 495 -7.22 -17.07 -28.83
N THR A 496 -7.66 -17.65 -29.94
CA THR A 496 -9.06 -17.59 -30.39
C THR A 496 -9.89 -18.69 -29.70
N GLY A 497 -10.92 -18.32 -28.93
CA GLY A 497 -11.95 -19.25 -28.45
C GLY A 497 -11.89 -19.66 -26.96
N GLY A 498 -11.00 -19.08 -26.16
CA GLY A 498 -11.06 -19.25 -24.70
C GLY A 498 -12.16 -18.39 -24.09
N THR A 499 -13.28 -18.99 -23.66
CA THR A 499 -14.10 -18.38 -22.62
C THR A 499 -13.23 -18.24 -21.38
N THR A 500 -13.26 -17.07 -20.78
CA THR A 500 -12.49 -16.69 -19.59
C THR A 500 -12.65 -17.71 -18.48
N TRP A 501 -11.65 -18.57 -18.28
CA TRP A 501 -11.45 -19.24 -17.01
C TRP A 501 -10.73 -18.23 -16.10
N PHE A 502 -11.47 -17.41 -15.35
CA PHE A 502 -10.86 -16.61 -14.29
C PHE A 502 -11.32 -17.12 -12.93
N TYR A 503 -10.36 -17.67 -12.19
CA TYR A 503 -10.46 -18.03 -10.78
C TYR A 503 -9.97 -16.89 -9.86
N SER A 504 -9.79 -15.67 -10.38
CA SER A 504 -9.16 -14.59 -9.62
C SER A 504 -9.68 -13.24 -10.04
N TYR A 505 -10.23 -12.52 -9.07
CA TYR A 505 -10.67 -11.13 -9.20
C TYR A 505 -9.74 -10.27 -8.33
N LEU A 506 -9.49 -9.05 -8.81
CA LEU A 506 -8.88 -8.01 -8.02
C LEU A 506 -9.83 -7.61 -6.88
N GLU A 507 -9.31 -7.27 -5.71
CA GLU A 507 -10.08 -6.72 -4.59
C GLU A 507 -10.66 -5.34 -4.95
N ASN A 508 -9.86 -4.50 -5.63
CA ASN A 508 -10.24 -3.17 -6.07
C ASN A 508 -9.77 -2.93 -7.52
N SER A 509 -10.50 -3.47 -8.50
CA SER A 509 -10.19 -3.23 -9.93
C SER A 509 -10.16 -1.73 -10.26
N ALA A 510 -9.05 -1.29 -10.87
CA ALA A 510 -8.91 0.10 -11.33
C ALA A 510 -9.84 0.39 -12.51
N LEU A 511 -9.98 -0.54 -13.47
CA LEU A 511 -10.90 -0.36 -14.58
C LEU A 511 -12.37 -0.28 -14.10
N GLU A 512 -12.77 -1.04 -13.08
CA GLU A 512 -14.11 -0.95 -12.50
C GLU A 512 -14.30 0.35 -11.71
N PHE A 513 -13.34 0.72 -10.86
CA PHE A 513 -13.40 1.95 -10.05
C PHE A 513 -13.60 3.21 -10.90
N TYR A 514 -12.98 3.27 -12.08
CA TYR A 514 -13.10 4.39 -13.00
C TYR A 514 -14.21 4.22 -14.06
N GLY A 515 -15.04 3.17 -13.95
CA GLY A 515 -16.17 2.95 -14.87
C GLY A 515 -15.76 2.62 -16.31
N LEU A 516 -14.55 2.09 -16.51
CA LEU A 516 -13.99 1.74 -17.82
C LEU A 516 -14.36 0.32 -18.27
N VAL A 517 -14.81 -0.52 -17.34
CA VAL A 517 -15.52 -1.78 -17.64
C VAL A 517 -17.02 -1.53 -17.47
N LYS A 518 -17.76 -1.57 -18.58
CA LYS A 518 -19.22 -1.41 -18.58
C LYS A 518 -19.98 -2.69 -18.22
N GLU A 519 -19.29 -3.80 -18.01
CA GLU A 519 -19.86 -5.14 -18.15
C GLU A 519 -19.90 -6.01 -16.87
N SER A 520 -19.47 -5.54 -15.70
CA SER A 520 -19.49 -6.38 -14.47
C SER A 520 -19.97 -5.74 -13.16
N ASN A 521 -20.09 -4.42 -13.01
CA ASN A 521 -20.35 -3.82 -11.69
C ASN A 521 -21.52 -2.82 -11.59
N ASN A 522 -22.23 -2.55 -12.70
CA ASN A 522 -23.45 -1.71 -12.66
C ASN A 522 -24.70 -2.47 -12.15
N THR A 523 -24.58 -3.79 -12.00
CA THR A 523 -25.67 -4.66 -11.52
C THR A 523 -25.31 -5.40 -10.23
N LEU A 524 -24.25 -5.00 -9.52
CA LEU A 524 -23.84 -5.59 -8.22
C LEU A 524 -23.59 -7.11 -8.29
N GLY A 525 -23.08 -7.60 -9.42
CA GLY A 525 -22.81 -9.03 -9.66
C GLY A 525 -24.05 -9.86 -10.02
N PHE A 526 -25.23 -9.24 -10.19
CA PHE A 526 -26.42 -9.88 -10.75
C PHE A 526 -26.48 -9.68 -12.28
N ASN A 527 -27.24 -10.49 -13.01
CA ASN A 527 -27.43 -10.24 -14.44
C ASN A 527 -28.31 -9.01 -14.70
N HIS A 528 -29.18 -8.66 -13.76
CA HIS A 528 -30.07 -7.52 -13.89
C HIS A 528 -30.50 -6.96 -12.52
N ILE A 529 -30.87 -5.68 -12.48
CA ILE A 529 -31.49 -5.05 -11.31
C ILE A 529 -32.85 -4.48 -11.71
N TYR A 530 -33.92 -4.99 -11.10
CA TYR A 530 -35.27 -4.47 -11.23
C TYR A 530 -35.63 -3.56 -10.06
N VAL A 531 -36.19 -2.39 -10.36
CA VAL A 531 -36.76 -1.47 -9.38
C VAL A 531 -38.27 -1.44 -9.54
N ILE A 532 -38.99 -1.95 -8.54
CA ILE A 532 -40.44 -1.83 -8.48
C ILE A 532 -40.76 -0.39 -8.10
N SER A 533 -41.51 0.29 -8.97
CA SER A 533 -41.77 1.70 -8.79
C SER A 533 -43.25 2.05 -8.78
N HIS A 534 -43.62 2.82 -7.77
CA HIS A 534 -44.84 3.60 -7.73
C HIS A 534 -44.67 4.82 -8.66
N GLN A 535 -45.77 5.36 -9.22
CA GLN A 535 -45.72 6.50 -10.15
C GLN A 535 -45.26 7.84 -9.52
N ASP A 536 -44.54 7.79 -8.39
CA ASP A 536 -43.98 8.95 -7.71
C ASP A 536 -42.63 9.34 -8.34
N GLN A 537 -42.63 10.46 -9.05
CA GLN A 537 -41.45 11.00 -9.72
C GLN A 537 -40.32 11.34 -8.74
N SER A 538 -40.63 11.73 -7.50
CA SER A 538 -39.63 12.15 -6.51
C SER A 538 -38.71 11.01 -6.07
N ARG A 539 -39.28 9.80 -5.92
CA ARG A 539 -38.53 8.58 -5.57
C ARG A 539 -37.59 8.14 -6.69
N ARG A 540 -38.07 8.20 -7.94
CA ARG A 540 -37.24 7.92 -9.11
C ARG A 540 -36.08 8.89 -9.26
N GLU A 541 -36.34 10.20 -9.08
CA GLU A 541 -35.29 11.22 -9.16
C GLU A 541 -34.21 11.00 -8.09
N GLN A 542 -34.59 10.57 -6.90
CA GLN A 542 -33.63 10.24 -5.85
C GLN A 542 -32.79 9.01 -6.21
N LEU A 543 -33.41 7.91 -6.63
CA LEU A 543 -32.67 6.71 -7.06
C LEU A 543 -31.78 7.00 -8.27
N SER A 544 -32.21 7.89 -9.18
CA SER A 544 -31.39 8.35 -10.31
C SER A 544 -30.08 8.99 -9.83
N ARG A 545 -30.12 9.77 -8.74
CA ARG A 545 -28.89 10.37 -8.17
C ARG A 545 -27.98 9.32 -7.55
N ILE A 546 -28.54 8.25 -6.99
CA ILE A 546 -27.78 7.10 -6.50
C ILE A 546 -27.12 6.37 -7.68
N THR A 547 -27.88 6.07 -8.74
CA THR A 547 -27.34 5.40 -9.95
C THR A 547 -26.26 6.24 -10.63
N ASP A 548 -26.36 7.58 -10.59
CA ASP A 548 -25.33 8.47 -11.16
C ASP A 548 -24.02 8.45 -10.36
N ILE A 549 -24.11 8.40 -9.03
CA ILE A 549 -22.94 8.39 -8.14
C ILE A 549 -22.31 7.00 -8.05
N MET A 550 -23.12 5.95 -8.06
CA MET A 550 -22.69 4.56 -7.91
C MET A 550 -22.54 3.83 -9.25
N TYR A 551 -22.87 4.49 -10.36
CA TYR A 551 -22.83 3.93 -11.73
C TYR A 551 -23.65 2.64 -11.88
N LEU A 552 -24.80 2.55 -11.18
CA LEU A 552 -25.71 1.39 -11.25
C LEU A 552 -26.72 1.53 -12.40
N VAL A 553 -27.14 0.40 -12.98
CA VAL A 553 -28.17 0.36 -14.02
C VAL A 553 -29.42 -0.34 -13.47
N PHE A 554 -30.49 0.42 -13.41
CA PHE A 554 -31.79 -0.02 -12.91
C PHE A 554 -32.81 -0.10 -14.05
N ASP A 555 -33.58 -1.17 -14.06
CA ASP A 555 -34.74 -1.34 -14.92
C ASP A 555 -36.02 -1.15 -14.10
N TYR A 556 -36.76 -0.08 -14.39
CA TYR A 556 -37.92 0.31 -13.61
C TYR A 556 -39.16 -0.44 -14.07
N VAL A 557 -39.76 -1.21 -13.17
CA VAL A 557 -41.00 -1.95 -13.41
C VAL A 557 -42.13 -1.26 -12.67
N ASP A 558 -43.09 -0.73 -13.42
CA ASP A 558 -44.31 -0.17 -12.85
C ASP A 558 -45.19 -1.27 -12.26
N ILE A 559 -45.83 -0.97 -11.13
CA ILE A 559 -46.83 -1.86 -10.54
C ILE A 559 -47.95 -2.11 -11.56
N SER A 560 -48.13 -3.38 -11.91
CA SER A 560 -49.03 -3.81 -12.98
C SER A 560 -50.50 -3.50 -12.66
N GLN A 561 -51.18 -2.78 -13.57
CA GLN A 561 -52.61 -2.48 -13.49
C GLN A 561 -53.45 -3.23 -14.56
N ASP A 562 -52.91 -4.31 -15.14
CA ASP A 562 -53.60 -5.10 -16.17
C ASP A 562 -54.74 -5.93 -15.56
N LYS A 563 -55.94 -5.33 -15.53
CA LYS A 563 -57.15 -5.95 -14.98
C LYS A 563 -57.51 -7.29 -15.61
N ASN A 564 -57.18 -7.51 -16.89
CA ASN A 564 -57.51 -8.76 -17.57
C ASN A 564 -56.58 -9.88 -17.11
N GLU A 565 -55.28 -9.60 -17.03
CA GLU A 565 -54.28 -10.57 -16.55
C GLU A 565 -54.48 -10.89 -15.06
N ILE A 566 -54.80 -9.87 -14.24
CA ILE A 566 -55.18 -10.04 -12.83
C ILE A 566 -56.42 -10.91 -12.71
N SER A 567 -57.49 -10.62 -13.45
CA SER A 567 -58.73 -11.39 -13.41
C SER A 567 -58.52 -12.83 -13.84
N ASN A 568 -57.63 -13.09 -14.80
CA ASN A 568 -57.33 -14.45 -15.27
C ASN A 568 -56.48 -15.24 -14.28
N LYS A 569 -55.46 -14.61 -13.65
CA LYS A 569 -54.52 -15.29 -12.75
C LYS A 569 -55.05 -15.42 -11.31
N PHE A 570 -55.77 -14.41 -10.81
CA PHE A 570 -56.19 -14.31 -9.41
C PHE A 570 -57.71 -14.45 -9.21
N LYS A 571 -58.42 -15.01 -10.20
CA LYS A 571 -59.90 -15.15 -10.20
C LYS A 571 -60.48 -15.80 -8.95
N GLN A 572 -59.70 -16.68 -8.32
CA GLN A 572 -60.10 -17.47 -7.15
C GLN A 572 -59.41 -17.01 -5.84
N SER A 573 -58.59 -15.96 -5.88
CA SER A 573 -57.90 -15.43 -4.69
C SER A 573 -58.79 -14.49 -3.88
N GLU A 574 -58.61 -14.48 -2.56
CA GLU A 574 -59.29 -13.56 -1.62
C GLU A 574 -58.51 -12.24 -1.42
N LEU A 575 -57.48 -11.98 -2.23
CA LEU A 575 -56.61 -10.81 -2.09
C LEU A 575 -57.30 -9.51 -2.49
N GLU A 576 -56.90 -8.41 -1.85
CA GLU A 576 -57.27 -7.06 -2.28
C GLU A 576 -56.63 -6.73 -3.64
N GLU A 577 -57.23 -5.81 -4.39
CA GLU A 577 -56.76 -5.51 -5.76
C GLU A 577 -55.32 -4.97 -5.77
N SER A 578 -54.96 -4.11 -4.82
CA SER A 578 -53.59 -3.60 -4.64
C SER A 578 -52.57 -4.71 -4.35
N GLN A 579 -52.98 -5.76 -3.63
CA GLN A 579 -52.13 -6.91 -3.33
C GLN A 579 -51.92 -7.78 -4.58
N LYS A 580 -52.96 -7.92 -5.41
CA LYS A 580 -52.85 -8.63 -6.70
C LYS A 580 -51.94 -7.90 -7.68
N ASP A 581 -51.98 -6.57 -7.70
CA ASP A 581 -51.11 -5.74 -8.54
C ASP A 581 -49.62 -5.97 -8.20
N ILE A 582 -49.27 -5.94 -6.90
CA ILE A 582 -47.91 -6.22 -6.41
C ILE A 582 -47.50 -7.65 -6.76
N TYR A 583 -48.36 -8.63 -6.48
CA TYR A 583 -48.08 -10.03 -6.77
C TYR A 583 -47.81 -10.24 -8.27
N LEU A 584 -48.67 -9.69 -9.13
CA LEU A 584 -48.51 -9.80 -10.59
C LEU A 584 -47.20 -9.16 -11.06
N THR A 585 -46.79 -8.06 -10.44
CA THR A 585 -45.55 -7.34 -10.77
C THR A 585 -44.32 -8.22 -10.52
N HIS A 586 -44.21 -8.83 -9.33
CA HIS A 586 -43.13 -9.79 -9.04
C HIS A 586 -43.20 -11.03 -9.93
N TYR A 587 -44.40 -11.57 -10.20
CA TYR A 587 -44.56 -12.69 -11.11
C TYR A 587 -44.03 -12.37 -12.53
N LYS A 588 -44.29 -11.16 -13.04
CA LYS A 588 -43.75 -10.68 -14.32
C LYS A 588 -42.22 -10.55 -14.28
N ILE A 589 -41.67 -10.07 -13.17
CA ILE A 589 -40.21 -10.00 -12.98
C ILE A 589 -39.59 -11.41 -13.03
N TYR A 590 -40.14 -12.38 -12.30
CA TYR A 590 -39.66 -13.76 -12.33
C TYR A 590 -39.75 -14.38 -13.73
N ARG A 591 -40.86 -14.16 -14.43
CA ARG A 591 -41.02 -14.60 -15.82
C ARG A 591 -39.98 -13.94 -16.72
N SER A 592 -39.71 -12.64 -16.55
CA SER A 592 -38.67 -11.92 -17.30
C SER A 592 -37.26 -12.51 -17.07
N ILE A 593 -36.93 -12.88 -15.83
CA ILE A 593 -35.66 -13.56 -15.50
C ILE A 593 -35.52 -14.86 -16.31
N VAL A 594 -36.58 -15.67 -16.35
CA VAL A 594 -36.57 -16.97 -17.06
C VAL A 594 -36.55 -16.78 -18.56
N ASP A 595 -37.44 -15.94 -19.11
CA ASP A 595 -37.59 -15.71 -20.55
C ASP A 595 -36.32 -15.13 -21.19
N ASN A 596 -35.58 -14.29 -20.46
CA ASN A 596 -34.32 -13.70 -20.93
C ASN A 596 -33.08 -14.54 -20.58
N GLY A 597 -33.23 -15.65 -19.83
CA GLY A 597 -32.11 -16.49 -19.43
C GLY A 597 -31.14 -15.82 -18.46
N PHE A 598 -31.62 -14.90 -17.62
CA PHE A 598 -30.80 -14.22 -16.61
C PHE A 598 -30.45 -15.20 -15.48
N GLY A 599 -29.16 -15.40 -15.23
CA GLY A 599 -28.65 -16.28 -14.16
C GLY A 599 -29.07 -15.85 -12.76
N SER A 600 -29.23 -14.55 -12.52
CA SER A 600 -29.81 -13.98 -11.29
C SER A 600 -30.26 -12.53 -11.50
N ALA A 601 -31.18 -12.04 -10.68
CA ALA A 601 -31.55 -10.63 -10.66
C ALA A 601 -31.78 -10.13 -9.23
N LEU A 602 -31.42 -8.87 -8.99
CA LEU A 602 -31.77 -8.12 -7.79
C LEU A 602 -33.10 -7.39 -8.01
N ILE A 603 -33.96 -7.41 -7.00
CA ILE A 603 -35.28 -6.77 -6.98
C ILE A 603 -35.30 -5.84 -5.78
N LEU A 604 -35.57 -4.55 -6.01
CA LEU A 604 -35.69 -3.55 -4.95
C LEU A 604 -36.91 -2.65 -5.14
N GLU A 605 -37.40 -2.08 -4.03
CA GLU A 605 -38.43 -1.05 -4.04
C GLU A 605 -37.86 0.35 -4.35
N ASP A 606 -38.69 1.24 -4.90
CA ASP A 606 -38.26 2.57 -5.36
C ASP A 606 -37.85 3.56 -4.26
N ASN A 607 -38.08 3.23 -2.99
CA ASN A 607 -37.68 4.01 -1.83
C ASN A 607 -36.48 3.41 -1.10
N SER A 608 -35.53 2.82 -1.82
CA SER A 608 -34.34 2.18 -1.25
C SER A 608 -33.16 3.14 -1.01
N ASP A 609 -32.53 3.06 0.17
CA ASP A 609 -31.16 3.55 0.42
C ASP A 609 -30.18 2.39 0.33
N LEU A 610 -29.01 2.65 -0.24
CA LEU A 610 -27.96 1.67 -0.47
C LEU A 610 -26.73 2.01 0.38
N GLU A 611 -26.04 1.01 0.89
CA GLU A 611 -24.76 1.21 1.57
C GLU A 611 -23.73 1.75 0.58
N LEU A 612 -22.97 2.78 0.94
CA LEU A 612 -22.04 3.48 0.04
C LEU A 612 -20.98 2.54 -0.59
N ARG A 613 -20.66 1.45 0.09
CA ARG A 613 -19.69 0.43 -0.34
C ARG A 613 -20.36 -0.82 -0.93
N ILE A 614 -21.64 -0.75 -1.32
CA ILE A 614 -22.44 -1.93 -1.69
C ILE A 614 -21.78 -2.78 -2.79
N SER A 615 -21.09 -2.21 -3.77
CA SER A 615 -20.37 -2.96 -4.81
C SER A 615 -19.27 -3.85 -4.23
N SER A 616 -18.44 -3.31 -3.33
CA SER A 616 -17.38 -4.06 -2.64
C SER A 616 -17.97 -5.11 -1.69
N ILE A 617 -19.07 -4.79 -1.01
CA ILE A 617 -19.73 -5.76 -0.12
C ILE A 617 -20.31 -6.91 -0.94
N MET A 618 -21.03 -6.61 -2.03
CA MET A 618 -21.62 -7.64 -2.90
C MET A 618 -20.56 -8.53 -3.56
N PHE A 619 -19.40 -7.98 -3.88
CA PHE A 619 -18.26 -8.77 -4.35
C PHE A 619 -17.84 -9.85 -3.34
N ASP A 620 -17.69 -9.49 -2.06
CA ASP A 620 -17.37 -10.47 -1.00
C ASP A 620 -18.51 -11.48 -0.80
N ILE A 621 -19.77 -11.02 -0.86
CA ILE A 621 -20.93 -11.90 -0.70
C ILE A 621 -21.02 -12.94 -1.82
N HIS A 622 -20.83 -12.57 -3.08
CA HIS A 622 -20.85 -13.52 -4.20
C HIS A 622 -19.78 -14.62 -4.07
N ARG A 623 -18.65 -14.35 -3.39
CA ARG A 623 -17.59 -15.35 -3.15
C ARG A 623 -17.94 -16.38 -2.09
N ILE A 624 -18.74 -15.99 -1.09
CA ILE A 624 -19.13 -16.86 0.02
C ILE A 624 -20.54 -17.45 -0.13
N LEU A 625 -21.34 -16.90 -1.04
CA LEU A 625 -22.70 -17.35 -1.33
C LEU A 625 -22.65 -18.76 -1.95
N PRO A 626 -23.28 -19.77 -1.33
CA PRO A 626 -23.26 -21.14 -1.85
C PRO A 626 -23.87 -21.24 -3.24
N ILE A 627 -23.26 -22.03 -4.13
CA ILE A 627 -23.64 -22.11 -5.56
C ILE A 627 -25.10 -22.55 -5.81
N ASP A 628 -25.72 -23.21 -4.84
CA ASP A 628 -27.09 -23.71 -4.88
C ASP A 628 -28.12 -22.72 -4.31
N TRP A 629 -27.73 -21.46 -4.07
CA TRP A 629 -28.64 -20.43 -3.59
C TRP A 629 -29.79 -20.16 -4.58
N GLU A 630 -30.99 -19.99 -4.05
CA GLU A 630 -32.20 -19.68 -4.82
C GLU A 630 -32.72 -18.27 -4.54
N ILE A 631 -32.63 -17.82 -3.28
CA ILE A 631 -33.07 -16.48 -2.86
C ILE A 631 -32.06 -15.88 -1.87
N LEU A 632 -31.68 -14.62 -2.07
CA LEU A 632 -30.79 -13.87 -1.18
C LEU A 632 -31.46 -12.57 -0.72
N PHE A 633 -31.63 -12.37 0.57
CA PHE A 633 -32.17 -11.14 1.14
C PHE A 633 -31.04 -10.18 1.54
N LEU A 634 -31.10 -8.94 1.06
CA LEU A 634 -30.13 -7.86 1.31
C LEU A 634 -30.64 -6.83 2.33
N ASP A 635 -31.90 -6.98 2.75
CA ASP A 635 -32.64 -6.19 3.71
C ASP A 635 -32.88 -6.94 5.03
N HIS A 636 -33.36 -6.20 6.04
CA HIS A 636 -33.86 -6.74 7.30
C HIS A 636 -35.07 -5.93 7.76
N CYS A 637 -36.20 -6.60 8.03
CA CYS A 637 -37.36 -5.99 8.68
C CYS A 637 -37.66 -6.55 10.08
N ASP A 638 -36.79 -7.41 10.63
CA ASP A 638 -36.94 -7.93 11.99
C ASP A 638 -35.78 -7.51 12.92
N ASN A 639 -36.13 -6.89 14.05
CA ASN A 639 -35.25 -6.31 15.06
C ASN A 639 -34.59 -7.35 15.99
N THR A 640 -34.83 -8.66 15.77
CA THR A 640 -34.48 -9.70 16.76
C THR A 640 -33.07 -10.27 16.67
N LYS A 641 -32.27 -9.92 15.65
CA LYS A 641 -30.90 -10.46 15.46
C LYS A 641 -29.77 -9.42 15.43
N SER A 642 -29.98 -8.21 15.97
CA SER A 642 -28.93 -7.17 16.06
C SER A 642 -27.81 -7.44 17.09
N LYS A 643 -27.64 -8.68 17.56
CA LYS A 643 -26.60 -9.05 18.52
C LYS A 643 -25.99 -10.39 18.17
N THR A 644 -24.84 -10.39 17.50
CA THR A 644 -23.72 -11.31 17.80
C THR A 644 -22.45 -10.94 17.03
N GLU A 645 -21.41 -10.73 17.83
CA GLU A 645 -19.94 -10.80 17.64
C GLU A 645 -19.27 -10.46 16.30
N GLU A 646 -18.36 -9.49 16.40
CA GLU A 646 -17.37 -9.08 15.40
C GLU A 646 -16.46 -10.25 15.00
N THR A 647 -16.45 -10.59 13.71
CA THR A 647 -15.34 -11.30 13.06
C THR A 647 -14.89 -10.51 11.84
N LEU A 648 -13.69 -10.82 11.33
CA LEU A 648 -12.88 -9.96 10.44
C LEU A 648 -13.52 -9.57 9.08
N SER A 649 -14.72 -10.05 8.74
CA SER A 649 -15.54 -9.53 7.64
C SER A 649 -16.78 -8.85 8.21
N ASN A 650 -16.97 -7.54 8.00
CA ASN A 650 -18.02 -6.74 8.63
C ASN A 650 -19.48 -7.13 8.30
N TYR A 651 -19.71 -8.16 7.46
CA TYR A 651 -21.04 -8.67 7.08
C TYR A 651 -21.07 -10.20 7.13
N ASN A 652 -22.15 -10.76 7.66
CA ASN A 652 -22.35 -12.20 7.86
C ASN A 652 -23.51 -12.69 6.99
N LEU A 653 -23.31 -13.84 6.32
CA LEU A 653 -24.33 -14.51 5.53
C LEU A 653 -24.94 -15.67 6.33
N PHE A 654 -26.27 -15.68 6.47
CA PHE A 654 -26.99 -16.71 7.23
C PHE A 654 -28.01 -17.40 6.36
N LYS A 655 -28.21 -18.72 6.55
CA LYS A 655 -29.38 -19.40 5.99
C LYS A 655 -30.64 -18.85 6.64
N THR A 656 -31.62 -18.45 5.84
CA THR A 656 -32.84 -17.83 6.35
C THR A 656 -33.98 -18.84 6.40
N GLU A 657 -34.74 -18.83 7.49
CA GLU A 657 -35.90 -19.72 7.68
C GLU A 657 -37.22 -18.94 7.73
N LYS A 658 -37.15 -17.60 7.81
CA LYS A 658 -38.29 -16.69 7.83
C LYS A 658 -37.85 -15.30 7.33
N PRO A 659 -37.98 -15.00 6.02
CA PRO A 659 -37.87 -13.62 5.58
C PRO A 659 -39.11 -12.85 6.04
N HIS A 660 -38.92 -11.61 6.48
CA HIS A 660 -39.99 -10.81 7.08
C HIS A 660 -40.40 -9.60 6.22
N CYS A 661 -39.79 -9.40 5.05
CA CYS A 661 -40.20 -8.43 4.03
C CYS A 661 -39.52 -8.71 2.68
N LEU A 662 -40.05 -8.11 1.60
CA LEU A 662 -39.53 -8.18 0.23
C LEU A 662 -39.00 -6.83 -0.26
N PHE A 663 -38.30 -6.11 0.60
CA PHE A 663 -37.89 -4.75 0.29
C PHE A 663 -36.69 -4.74 -0.69
N ALA A 664 -35.71 -5.62 -0.45
CA ALA A 664 -34.59 -5.82 -1.35
C ALA A 664 -34.06 -7.25 -1.28
N TYR A 665 -34.23 -8.00 -2.35
CA TYR A 665 -33.81 -9.40 -2.44
C TYR A 665 -33.43 -9.78 -3.87
N ALA A 666 -32.56 -10.77 -4.00
CA ALA A 666 -32.16 -11.34 -5.26
C ALA A 666 -32.70 -12.76 -5.42
N VAL A 667 -32.93 -13.14 -6.67
CA VAL A 667 -33.43 -14.46 -7.06
C VAL A 667 -32.52 -15.03 -8.15
N SER A 668 -32.09 -16.28 -7.99
CA SER A 668 -31.33 -16.97 -9.04
C SER A 668 -32.27 -17.51 -10.13
N TYR A 669 -31.74 -17.87 -11.30
CA TYR A 669 -32.54 -18.47 -12.37
C TYR A 669 -33.33 -19.70 -11.88
N ALA A 670 -32.66 -20.58 -11.12
CA ALA A 670 -33.30 -21.75 -10.53
C ALA A 670 -34.41 -21.37 -9.54
N GLY A 671 -34.16 -20.36 -8.70
CA GLY A 671 -35.16 -19.79 -7.80
C GLY A 671 -36.37 -19.23 -8.57
N ALA A 672 -36.14 -18.48 -9.64
CA ALA A 672 -37.20 -17.88 -10.45
C ALA A 672 -38.09 -18.93 -11.14
N VAL A 673 -37.50 -19.97 -11.74
CA VAL A 673 -38.25 -21.10 -12.33
C VAL A 673 -39.16 -21.73 -11.28
N LYS A 674 -38.60 -22.05 -10.11
CA LYS A 674 -39.32 -22.69 -9.01
C LYS A 674 -40.41 -21.79 -8.43
N LEU A 675 -40.16 -20.48 -8.34
CA LEU A 675 -41.16 -19.50 -7.93
C LEU A 675 -42.31 -19.44 -8.93
N LEU A 676 -42.05 -19.43 -10.23
CA LEU A 676 -43.13 -19.44 -11.23
C LEU A 676 -44.00 -20.69 -11.11
N GLU A 677 -43.40 -21.87 -10.91
CA GLU A 677 -44.13 -23.12 -10.68
C GLU A 677 -45.02 -23.06 -9.43
N LYS A 678 -44.50 -22.50 -8.33
CA LYS A 678 -45.22 -22.42 -7.04
C LYS A 678 -46.29 -21.33 -7.04
N LEU A 679 -46.02 -20.19 -7.67
CA LEU A 679 -46.90 -19.03 -7.69
C LEU A 679 -47.98 -19.09 -8.78
N ASP A 680 -48.02 -20.16 -9.58
CA ASP A 680 -49.13 -20.47 -10.48
C ASP A 680 -50.32 -21.14 -9.76
N GLU A 681 -50.12 -21.63 -8.53
CA GLU A 681 -51.19 -22.17 -7.69
C GLU A 681 -52.02 -21.05 -7.03
N PRO A 682 -53.34 -21.24 -6.82
CA PRO A 682 -54.16 -20.27 -6.11
C PRO A 682 -53.68 -20.04 -4.67
N THR A 683 -53.45 -18.77 -4.30
CA THR A 683 -53.10 -18.39 -2.93
C THR A 683 -54.09 -17.39 -2.33
N LYS A 684 -54.13 -17.38 -0.99
CA LYS A 684 -54.83 -16.40 -0.14
C LYS A 684 -53.86 -15.48 0.62
N PHE A 685 -52.56 -15.65 0.43
CA PHE A 685 -51.52 -14.90 1.10
C PHE A 685 -50.95 -13.83 0.16
N THR A 686 -50.55 -12.69 0.73
CA THR A 686 -49.74 -11.70 0.00
C THR A 686 -48.40 -12.31 -0.36
N ILE A 687 -47.73 -11.79 -1.38
CA ILE A 687 -46.53 -12.43 -1.95
C ILE A 687 -45.37 -12.57 -0.94
N ASP A 688 -45.20 -11.59 -0.06
CA ASP A 688 -44.24 -11.63 1.05
C ASP A 688 -44.52 -12.78 2.03
N ILE A 689 -45.78 -12.99 2.39
CA ILE A 689 -46.21 -14.10 3.26
C ILE A 689 -46.09 -15.44 2.53
N GLU A 690 -46.45 -15.50 1.26
CA GLU A 690 -46.34 -16.71 0.44
C GLU A 690 -44.88 -17.17 0.34
N LEU A 691 -43.97 -16.25 0.00
CA LEU A 691 -42.52 -16.53 -0.06
C LEU A 691 -41.97 -16.93 1.30
N ALA A 692 -42.40 -16.28 2.39
CA ALA A 692 -42.00 -16.66 3.73
C ALA A 692 -42.45 -18.08 4.09
N ASN A 693 -43.67 -18.48 3.70
CA ASN A 693 -44.18 -19.83 3.90
C ASN A 693 -43.39 -20.88 3.10
N LEU A 694 -43.08 -20.60 1.84
CA LEU A 694 -42.28 -21.48 0.97
C LEU A 694 -40.83 -21.64 1.47
N ILE A 695 -40.24 -20.58 2.01
CA ILE A 695 -38.91 -20.67 2.64
C ILE A 695 -38.99 -21.45 3.95
N HIS A 696 -40.03 -21.22 4.76
CA HIS A 696 -40.22 -21.92 6.03
C HIS A 696 -40.46 -23.43 5.84
N SER A 697 -41.14 -23.84 4.76
CA SER A 697 -41.29 -25.25 4.39
C SER A 697 -39.99 -25.89 3.87
N LYS A 698 -38.88 -25.15 3.87
CA LYS A 698 -37.55 -25.55 3.35
C LYS A 698 -37.60 -25.93 1.87
N GLU A 699 -38.56 -25.39 1.14
CA GLU A 699 -38.63 -25.58 -0.30
C GLU A 699 -37.59 -24.74 -1.00
N PHE A 700 -37.08 -23.66 -0.40
CA PHE A 700 -36.04 -22.82 -1.00
C PHE A 700 -34.71 -22.83 -0.23
N VAL A 701 -33.60 -22.82 -0.96
CA VAL A 701 -32.26 -22.55 -0.41
C VAL A 701 -32.06 -21.03 -0.35
N SER A 702 -32.36 -20.45 0.80
CA SER A 702 -32.35 -18.99 0.96
C SER A 702 -31.34 -18.52 2.00
N TYR A 703 -30.77 -17.35 1.74
CA TYR A 703 -29.82 -16.69 2.63
C TYR A 703 -30.23 -15.24 2.91
N THR A 704 -29.76 -14.70 4.03
CA THR A 704 -29.95 -13.30 4.41
C THR A 704 -28.62 -12.73 4.92
N LEU A 705 -28.34 -11.49 4.56
CA LEU A 705 -27.17 -10.74 5.01
C LEU A 705 -27.43 -9.96 6.31
N SER A 706 -26.48 -9.97 7.25
CA SER A 706 -26.52 -9.10 8.45
C SER A 706 -25.17 -8.43 8.72
N PRO A 707 -25.10 -7.11 8.98
CA PRO A 707 -26.21 -6.13 8.94
C PRO A 707 -26.76 -5.93 7.52
N PRO A 708 -27.95 -5.33 7.35
CA PRO A 708 -28.54 -5.12 6.02
C PRO A 708 -27.73 -4.05 5.26
N ILE A 709 -27.67 -4.19 3.94
CA ILE A 709 -26.93 -3.26 3.06
C ILE A 709 -27.84 -2.42 2.17
N ILE A 710 -29.15 -2.74 2.18
CA ILE A 710 -30.22 -1.95 1.58
C ILE A 710 -31.31 -1.78 2.63
N VAL A 711 -31.80 -0.56 2.81
CA VAL A 711 -32.85 -0.23 3.80
C VAL A 711 -33.89 0.70 3.18
N PRO A 712 -35.13 0.73 3.71
CA PRO A 712 -36.13 1.71 3.30
C PRO A 712 -35.73 3.13 3.71
N TRP A 713 -35.90 4.07 2.79
CA TRP A 713 -35.77 5.49 3.01
C TRP A 713 -37.14 6.17 3.09
N ASN A 714 -37.31 7.05 4.09
CA ASN A 714 -38.51 7.87 4.26
C ASN A 714 -38.11 9.36 4.42
N PRO A 715 -38.51 10.26 3.51
CA PRO A 715 -38.20 11.69 3.59
C PRO A 715 -38.91 12.42 4.74
N ASP A 716 -40.06 11.91 5.20
CA ASP A 716 -40.98 12.64 6.10
C ASP A 716 -40.85 12.23 7.58
N GLU A 717 -39.96 11.30 7.90
CA GLU A 717 -39.87 10.70 9.23
C GLU A 717 -38.61 11.17 10.01
N ASN A 718 -38.83 11.90 11.11
CA ASN A 718 -37.86 12.05 12.22
C ASN A 718 -37.73 10.72 12.99
N VAL A 719 -37.45 9.61 12.29
CA VAL A 719 -37.43 8.28 12.90
C VAL A 719 -36.02 7.90 13.37
N SER A 720 -36.03 7.45 14.63
CA SER A 720 -34.97 6.89 15.45
C SER A 720 -34.00 5.93 14.73
N ASP A 721 -32.77 5.87 15.24
CA ASP A 721 -31.54 5.14 14.87
C ASP A 721 -31.62 3.63 14.48
N ILE A 722 -32.79 3.08 14.14
CA ILE A 722 -32.98 1.62 14.04
C ILE A 722 -32.84 1.09 12.60
N ASN A 723 -33.05 1.92 11.56
CA ASN A 723 -32.95 1.52 10.15
C ASN A 723 -31.93 2.32 9.32
N SER A 724 -31.02 3.07 9.96
CA SER A 724 -30.04 3.85 9.21
C SER A 724 -28.82 3.01 8.83
N LEU A 725 -28.51 2.97 7.53
CA LEU A 725 -27.23 2.44 7.05
C LEU A 725 -26.06 3.17 7.71
N LYS A 726 -24.99 2.41 8.01
CA LYS A 726 -23.76 2.97 8.57
C LYS A 726 -23.16 4.00 7.63
N ASN A 727 -23.14 3.72 6.32
CA ASN A 727 -22.78 4.69 5.29
C ASN A 727 -23.92 4.80 4.26
N SER A 728 -24.97 5.54 4.63
CA SER A 728 -26.08 5.88 3.74
C SER A 728 -25.58 6.63 2.49
N THR A 729 -25.90 6.10 1.31
CA THR A 729 -25.60 6.77 0.04
C THR A 729 -26.44 8.02 -0.13
N ILE A 730 -27.73 8.00 0.26
CA ILE A 730 -28.59 9.18 0.18
C ILE A 730 -28.05 10.35 1.02
N LYS A 731 -27.57 10.09 2.24
CA LYS A 731 -26.93 11.12 3.08
C LYS A 731 -25.67 11.69 2.41
N PHE A 732 -24.88 10.85 1.75
CA PHE A 732 -23.68 11.26 1.02
C PHE A 732 -24.02 12.12 -0.21
N VAL A 733 -24.97 11.66 -1.04
CA VAL A 733 -25.49 12.38 -2.21
C VAL A 733 -26.01 13.76 -1.81
N ASN A 734 -26.87 13.83 -0.80
CA ASN A 734 -27.46 15.10 -0.36
C ASN A 734 -26.41 16.11 0.13
N LYS A 735 -25.28 15.65 0.68
CA LYS A 735 -24.15 16.51 1.08
C LYS A 735 -23.35 17.04 -0.11
N ILE A 736 -23.29 16.31 -1.23
CA ILE A 736 -22.60 16.76 -2.45
C ILE A 736 -23.43 17.80 -3.19
N TYR A 737 -24.76 17.64 -3.18
CA TYR A 737 -25.70 18.51 -3.89
C TYR A 737 -26.24 19.69 -3.04
N SER A 738 -25.84 19.80 -1.77
CA SER A 738 -26.07 20.95 -0.88
C SER A 738 -24.89 21.91 -0.88
#